data_AF-F4KR42-F1
#
_entry.id   AF-F4KR42-F1
#
_cell.length_a   1.000
_cell.length_b   1.000
_cell.length_c   1.000
_cell.angle_alpha   90.00
_cell.angle_beta   90.00
_cell.angle_gamma   90.00
#
_symmetry.space_group_name_H-M   'P 1'
#
loop_
_entity.id
_entity.type
_entity.pdbx_description
1 polymer ?
#
loop_
_entity_poly.entity_id
_entity_poly.type
_entity_poly.pdbx_seq_one_letter_code
_entity_poly.pdbx_strand_id
1 'polypeptide(L)'
;MKQFTLPFLLILCCLCRSNAVNYYFSTTEGDDNRSTLLARNPKTPWKTSTKLNNFFSQLKPGDSVLFKRGEVFFGEIRMTQSGTNALPIVLGAYGKGERPVISGFTTVSGWKSLGGGIYESPVLTTTPNLNLVVINGVNYAMGRYPNENAANKGYLNFESFGSNFIVDNQLNSSINWKNGELVIRTTRWTIERLPITAHNKKQLTFGSSLRNALTNGYGFFIQNHLQTLDKFGEWFYNSSTKKLYVFLGNTATANVTVQVGTVNLLVEPRASHLVLDNLTLTGANQYNVYGEWANLQNLRIKNSQILFSGIDAIKLSQRLNFVLENCTIAHSNSKAVNLNYNNLRPTLRNNKIINTGIFPGMIVDGQSYAVVSTSKGLVAEYNTITNSGYVGIRFTGDSNLVKNNLIDRFCTVLDDGAGIYTWTGGQNMTYNKRSIIGNIIVNGIGAPEGTNRPDIFAAEGIYLDDNSTNVEISGNSVAHCRNNGIYVHNSRNLQILNNTFFNNGVQFTTVHDDLGQAISNLTISNNKFFSKKPDQINALLRSKANDFQNIGSFSGNYYARPLDDNMTIFTQNYKTNTKQWYSFKSWQASYGKNKEAGASPVQIKPHTLISIDDDHNKYPNKGFETGVSGLYCWSPTNDCFTVWTTTSPLEGRAIKISGASYGQFNLEVGSIDRNKQYILRFSVLAESESDLNVYLVQSYTPWQTLSTIKSIRITPTRTNYEVLISNPVSEASTSIQFQSVNGKFSYWLDNVSLCEAVASPTNPDDYIRFEYNPTTTNKTISLETSYLDVKKTLYSGSVVLKPFESIVLVKDVKNVASLSGSLDYFNSRLEECQVQLNWAYIVEDNFSHFEVERSEDGINFATLSRINKKNNPGLQSFQYLDAELGARNFYRLKRVKTDGKFTYSEVREEQTDCSSRNSWQINPTLLHPGNAELAINLFTKETSLWLTIIDQFGRKIRSIQSETLAGWNKLSWNIDDLPIGMYYLHRSDVLIKRALPFVVSKN
;
A
#
# COMPACT_ATOMS: atom_id res chain seq x y z
N MET A 1 44.42 -69.77 38.07
CA MET A 1 44.73 -70.39 36.77
C MET A 1 43.53 -71.19 36.29
N LYS A 2 42.80 -70.69 35.30
CA LYS A 2 42.05 -71.46 34.27
C LYS A 2 41.28 -70.48 33.38
N GLN A 3 41.18 -70.88 32.11
CA GLN A 3 40.74 -70.16 30.92
C GLN A 3 39.31 -69.61 31.03
N PHE A 4 39.04 -68.49 30.36
CA PHE A 4 37.76 -68.32 29.68
C PHE A 4 37.94 -67.72 28.28
N THR A 5 37.44 -68.49 27.33
CA THR A 5 37.41 -68.35 25.89
C THR A 5 36.40 -67.30 25.43
N LEU A 6 36.84 -66.49 24.47
CA LEU A 6 36.02 -65.64 23.59
C LEU A 6 35.05 -66.51 22.75
N PRO A 7 33.83 -66.03 22.45
CA PRO A 7 33.20 -66.36 21.18
C PRO A 7 32.98 -65.10 20.33
N PHE A 8 33.49 -65.23 19.11
CA PHE A 8 33.29 -64.38 17.95
C PHE A 8 31.80 -64.46 17.54
N LEU A 9 30.99 -63.45 17.87
CA LEU A 9 29.62 -63.34 17.34
C LEU A 9 29.64 -62.45 16.10
N LEU A 10 29.67 -63.09 14.93
CA LEU A 10 29.43 -62.47 13.62
C LEU A 10 28.00 -61.90 13.63
N ILE A 11 27.84 -60.61 13.91
CA ILE A 11 26.56 -59.91 13.67
C ILE A 11 26.51 -59.64 12.16
N LEU A 12 25.84 -60.54 11.44
CA LEU A 12 25.35 -60.34 10.09
C LEU A 12 24.23 -59.29 10.14
N CYS A 13 24.61 -58.01 10.31
CA CYS A 13 23.72 -56.89 10.12
C CYS A 13 23.47 -56.74 8.61
N CYS A 14 22.58 -57.56 8.07
CA CYS A 14 21.93 -57.28 6.81
C CYS A 14 21.22 -55.93 6.94
N LEU A 15 21.92 -54.88 6.50
CA LEU A 15 21.35 -53.58 6.19
C LEU A 15 20.31 -53.80 5.08
N CYS A 16 19.09 -54.18 5.46
CA CYS A 16 17.91 -54.00 4.63
C CYS A 16 17.75 -52.49 4.45
N ARG A 17 18.44 -51.93 3.45
CA ARG A 17 18.16 -50.59 2.93
C ARG A 17 16.71 -50.63 2.44
N SER A 18 15.81 -50.10 3.25
CA SER A 18 14.46 -49.76 2.82
C SER A 18 14.58 -48.76 1.67
N ASN A 19 14.49 -49.24 0.43
CA ASN A 19 14.48 -48.38 -0.75
C ASN A 19 13.20 -47.55 -0.73
N ALA A 20 13.34 -46.23 -0.90
CA ALA A 20 12.22 -45.31 -1.10
C ALA A 20 11.38 -45.74 -2.30
N VAL A 21 10.05 -45.76 -2.13
CA VAL A 21 9.10 -46.15 -3.18
C VAL A 21 8.21 -44.97 -3.56
N ASN A 22 7.95 -44.80 -4.86
CA ASN A 22 6.96 -43.86 -5.37
C ASN A 22 5.63 -44.57 -5.61
N TYR A 23 4.53 -43.98 -5.13
CA TYR A 23 3.15 -44.41 -5.41
C TYR A 23 2.46 -43.33 -6.24
N TYR A 24 1.84 -43.71 -7.35
CA TYR A 24 1.30 -42.77 -8.34
C TYR A 24 -0.22 -42.69 -8.26
N PHE A 25 -0.77 -41.48 -8.46
CA PHE A 25 -2.20 -41.21 -8.49
C PHE A 25 -2.59 -40.48 -9.78
N SER A 26 -3.70 -40.90 -10.40
CA SER A 26 -4.32 -40.22 -11.54
C SER A 26 -5.83 -40.37 -11.49
N THR A 27 -6.59 -39.28 -11.67
CA THR A 27 -8.05 -39.34 -11.72
C THR A 27 -8.58 -39.86 -13.05
N THR A 28 -7.78 -39.84 -14.11
CA THR A 28 -8.18 -40.32 -15.44
C THR A 28 -7.72 -41.76 -15.72
N GLU A 29 -6.51 -42.12 -15.28
CA GLU A 29 -5.89 -43.44 -15.57
C GLU A 29 -5.85 -44.37 -14.34
N GLY A 30 -6.23 -43.87 -13.16
CA GLY A 30 -6.13 -44.59 -11.90
C GLY A 30 -7.21 -45.64 -11.67
N ASP A 31 -6.86 -46.67 -10.90
CA ASP A 31 -7.78 -47.69 -10.39
C ASP A 31 -7.39 -48.09 -8.97
N ASP A 32 -8.28 -47.86 -8.00
CA ASP A 32 -8.03 -48.09 -6.57
C ASP A 32 -8.00 -49.58 -6.17
N ASN A 33 -8.45 -50.47 -7.05
CA ASN A 33 -8.36 -51.92 -6.85
C ASN A 33 -6.95 -52.47 -7.11
N ARG A 34 -6.06 -51.67 -7.71
CA ARG A 34 -4.68 -52.07 -7.98
C ARG A 34 -3.91 -52.37 -6.69
N SER A 35 -3.05 -53.38 -6.76
CA SER A 35 -2.15 -53.72 -5.67
C SER A 35 -1.11 -52.62 -5.44
N THR A 36 -0.47 -52.65 -4.27
CA THR A 36 0.62 -51.72 -3.93
C THR A 36 1.82 -51.85 -4.86
N LEU A 37 2.05 -53.00 -5.49
CA LEU A 37 3.13 -53.19 -6.47
C LEU A 37 2.81 -52.49 -7.80
N LEU A 38 1.57 -52.60 -8.27
CA LEU A 38 1.13 -51.96 -9.51
C LEU A 38 1.11 -50.43 -9.38
N ALA A 39 0.70 -49.91 -8.22
CA ALA A 39 0.68 -48.46 -7.97
C ALA A 39 2.07 -47.79 -7.96
N ARG A 40 3.16 -48.57 -8.06
CA ARG A 40 4.54 -48.07 -8.16
C ARG A 40 4.98 -47.75 -9.59
N ASN A 41 4.15 -48.02 -10.57
CA ASN A 41 4.40 -47.67 -11.96
C ASN A 41 3.50 -46.49 -12.35
N PRO A 42 4.04 -45.38 -12.91
CA PRO A 42 3.24 -44.23 -13.32
C PRO A 42 2.18 -44.54 -14.39
N LYS A 43 2.25 -45.69 -15.08
CA LYS A 43 1.24 -46.17 -16.03
C LYS A 43 0.10 -46.96 -15.38
N THR A 44 0.22 -47.34 -14.12
CA THR A 44 -0.81 -48.06 -13.37
C THR A 44 -1.09 -47.41 -12.01
N PRO A 45 -1.45 -46.10 -11.99
CA PRO A 45 -1.65 -45.36 -10.75
C PRO A 45 -2.91 -45.79 -9.97
N TRP A 46 -3.00 -45.42 -8.71
CA TRP A 46 -4.27 -45.35 -7.96
C TRP A 46 -5.07 -44.11 -8.35
N LYS A 47 -6.31 -43.97 -7.87
CA LYS A 47 -7.26 -42.95 -8.32
C LYS A 47 -7.61 -41.93 -7.27
N THR A 48 -8.03 -42.34 -6.07
CA THR A 48 -8.72 -41.44 -5.12
C THR A 48 -7.92 -41.08 -3.87
N SER A 49 -8.25 -39.91 -3.29
CA SER A 49 -7.78 -39.51 -1.96
C SER A 49 -8.23 -40.48 -0.86
N THR A 50 -9.40 -41.11 -0.99
CA THR A 50 -9.87 -42.18 -0.10
C THR A 50 -8.89 -43.36 -0.08
N LYS A 51 -8.45 -43.82 -1.25
CA LYS A 51 -7.44 -44.89 -1.34
C LYS A 51 -6.13 -44.47 -0.66
N LEU A 52 -5.67 -43.24 -0.90
CA LEU A 52 -4.48 -42.70 -0.24
C LEU A 52 -4.63 -42.70 1.28
N ASN A 53 -5.73 -42.17 1.82
CA ASN A 53 -5.95 -42.07 3.27
C ASN A 53 -5.97 -43.44 3.95
N ASN A 54 -6.54 -44.46 3.31
CA ASN A 54 -6.53 -45.83 3.82
C ASN A 54 -5.14 -46.47 3.78
N PHE A 55 -4.29 -46.05 2.83
CA PHE A 55 -2.95 -46.60 2.64
C PHE A 55 -1.86 -45.83 3.39
N PHE A 56 -2.09 -44.58 3.80
CA PHE A 56 -1.04 -43.68 4.28
C PHE A 56 -0.24 -44.26 5.46
N SER A 57 -0.91 -44.96 6.39
CA SER A 57 -0.28 -45.62 7.54
C SER A 57 0.69 -46.76 7.18
N GLN A 58 0.69 -47.21 5.92
CA GLN A 58 1.56 -48.28 5.41
C GLN A 58 2.80 -47.75 4.70
N LEU A 59 2.94 -46.42 4.53
CA LEU A 59 4.11 -45.80 3.94
C LEU A 59 5.35 -46.00 4.82
N LYS A 60 6.53 -46.02 4.21
CA LYS A 60 7.82 -46.11 4.90
C LYS A 60 8.58 -44.79 4.79
N PRO A 61 9.50 -44.48 5.72
CA PRO A 61 10.40 -43.35 5.57
C PRO A 61 11.10 -43.35 4.20
N GLY A 62 11.00 -42.23 3.48
CA GLY A 62 11.52 -42.04 2.14
C GLY A 62 10.50 -42.25 1.01
N ASP A 63 9.36 -42.87 1.29
CA ASP A 63 8.32 -43.07 0.27
C ASP A 63 7.74 -41.74 -0.22
N SER A 64 7.29 -41.73 -1.48
CA SER A 64 6.63 -40.58 -2.09
C SER A 64 5.27 -40.93 -2.67
N VAL A 65 4.33 -40.00 -2.57
CA VAL A 65 3.00 -40.06 -3.18
C VAL A 65 2.94 -38.98 -4.26
N LEU A 66 2.82 -39.38 -5.52
CA LEU A 66 2.94 -38.48 -6.66
C LEU A 66 1.61 -38.39 -7.43
N PHE A 67 1.10 -37.17 -7.57
CA PHE A 67 -0.13 -36.85 -8.29
C PHE A 67 0.18 -36.40 -9.72
N LYS A 68 -0.64 -36.83 -10.69
CA LYS A 68 -0.40 -36.53 -12.10
C LYS A 68 -0.67 -35.07 -12.39
N ARG A 69 0.28 -34.41 -13.05
CA ARG A 69 0.15 -33.03 -13.53
C ARG A 69 -1.04 -32.87 -14.48
N GLY A 70 -1.67 -31.70 -14.41
CA GLY A 70 -2.88 -31.36 -15.18
C GLY A 70 -4.19 -31.94 -14.63
N GLU A 71 -4.16 -32.70 -13.53
CA GLU A 71 -5.34 -33.34 -12.96
C GLU A 71 -5.78 -32.72 -11.62
N VAL A 72 -7.07 -32.84 -11.33
CA VAL A 72 -7.71 -32.37 -10.09
C VAL A 72 -8.14 -33.58 -9.26
N PHE A 73 -7.72 -33.62 -8.01
CA PHE A 73 -8.06 -34.61 -7.00
C PHE A 73 -8.96 -33.96 -5.95
N PHE A 74 -10.13 -34.53 -5.70
CA PHE A 74 -11.09 -34.01 -4.74
C PHE A 74 -10.91 -34.64 -3.36
N GLY A 75 -11.01 -33.83 -2.30
CA GLY A 75 -11.10 -34.30 -0.92
C GLY A 75 -9.89 -34.01 -0.03
N GLU A 76 -9.95 -34.55 1.19
CA GLU A 76 -8.96 -34.39 2.25
C GLU A 76 -7.85 -35.45 2.15
N ILE A 77 -6.62 -35.09 2.54
CA ILE A 77 -5.48 -35.98 2.71
C ILE A 77 -4.98 -35.93 4.16
N ARG A 78 -4.93 -37.10 4.81
CA ARG A 78 -4.44 -37.26 6.19
C ARG A 78 -3.06 -37.92 6.19
N MET A 79 -2.05 -37.19 6.60
CA MET A 79 -0.67 -37.68 6.60
C MET A 79 -0.34 -38.33 7.95
N THR A 80 -0.68 -39.62 8.09
CA THR A 80 -0.67 -40.35 9.36
C THR A 80 0.63 -41.08 9.70
N GLN A 81 1.60 -41.09 8.79
CA GLN A 81 2.84 -41.86 8.93
C GLN A 81 4.05 -40.95 8.89
N SER A 82 5.01 -41.18 9.79
CA SER A 82 6.22 -40.34 9.89
C SER A 82 7.31 -40.83 8.93
N GLY A 83 8.00 -39.87 8.32
CA GLY A 83 9.31 -40.12 7.74
C GLY A 83 10.42 -40.06 8.80
N THR A 84 11.65 -39.87 8.35
CA THR A 84 12.78 -39.48 9.20
C THR A 84 13.43 -38.22 8.66
N ASN A 85 14.35 -37.62 9.41
CA ASN A 85 15.07 -36.43 8.95
C ASN A 85 15.85 -36.67 7.65
N ALA A 86 16.42 -37.87 7.48
CA ALA A 86 17.16 -38.26 6.27
C ALA A 86 16.23 -38.72 5.14
N LEU A 87 15.08 -39.31 5.47
CA LEU A 87 14.13 -39.92 4.54
C LEU A 87 12.70 -39.44 4.86
N PRO A 88 12.34 -38.19 4.52
CA PRO A 88 10.99 -37.69 4.73
C PRO A 88 10.00 -38.39 3.80
N ILE A 89 8.71 -38.39 4.16
CA ILE A 89 7.62 -38.79 3.25
C ILE A 89 7.20 -37.57 2.42
N VAL A 90 7.13 -37.73 1.09
CA VAL A 90 6.86 -36.63 0.15
C VAL A 90 5.52 -36.80 -0.54
N LEU A 91 4.71 -35.75 -0.56
CA LEU A 91 3.56 -35.60 -1.45
C LEU A 91 3.95 -34.62 -2.55
N GLY A 92 3.89 -35.05 -3.80
CA GLY A 92 4.34 -34.25 -4.92
C GLY A 92 3.70 -34.59 -6.26
N ALA A 93 4.39 -34.25 -7.34
CA ALA A 93 3.85 -34.31 -8.70
C ALA A 93 4.67 -35.22 -9.63
N TYR A 94 4.02 -35.81 -10.64
CA TYR A 94 4.68 -36.48 -11.78
C TYR A 94 4.02 -36.11 -13.13
N GLY A 95 4.70 -36.40 -14.23
CA GLY A 95 4.21 -36.09 -15.58
C GLY A 95 4.63 -34.69 -16.05
N LYS A 96 3.86 -34.11 -16.98
CA LYS A 96 4.11 -32.78 -17.60
C LYS A 96 2.86 -31.90 -17.49
N GLY A 97 3.04 -30.58 -17.57
CA GLY A 97 1.96 -29.60 -17.50
C GLY A 97 1.78 -28.96 -16.11
N GLU A 98 0.60 -28.39 -15.89
CA GLU A 98 0.25 -27.68 -14.65
C GLU A 98 0.37 -28.54 -13.40
N ARG A 99 0.57 -27.91 -12.24
CA ARG A 99 0.63 -28.61 -10.95
C ARG A 99 -0.65 -29.44 -10.73
N PRO A 100 -0.56 -30.66 -10.16
CA PRO A 100 -1.74 -31.36 -9.71
C PRO A 100 -2.47 -30.52 -8.66
N VAL A 101 -3.80 -30.51 -8.74
CA VAL A 101 -4.66 -29.73 -7.85
C VAL A 101 -5.33 -30.66 -6.84
N ILE A 102 -5.15 -30.40 -5.55
CA ILE A 102 -5.99 -30.97 -4.49
C ILE A 102 -7.08 -29.93 -4.18
N SER A 103 -8.33 -30.26 -4.50
CA SER A 103 -9.45 -29.32 -4.48
C SER A 103 -10.52 -29.71 -3.46
N GLY A 104 -11.03 -28.70 -2.75
CA GLY A 104 -12.24 -28.77 -1.94
C GLY A 104 -13.47 -28.16 -2.61
N PHE A 105 -13.33 -27.68 -3.85
CA PHE A 105 -14.43 -27.07 -4.60
C PHE A 105 -15.40 -28.11 -5.15
N THR A 106 -16.68 -27.81 -5.02
CA THR A 106 -17.76 -28.40 -5.80
C THR A 106 -18.37 -27.33 -6.68
N THR A 107 -18.56 -27.62 -7.97
CA THR A 107 -19.30 -26.73 -8.88
C THR A 107 -20.80 -26.87 -8.61
N VAL A 108 -21.48 -25.75 -8.40
CA VAL A 108 -22.91 -25.71 -8.11
C VAL A 108 -23.69 -25.64 -9.42
N SER A 109 -24.72 -26.48 -9.53
CA SER A 109 -25.57 -26.64 -10.72
C SER A 109 -27.03 -26.82 -10.31
N GLY A 110 -27.97 -26.69 -11.25
CA GLY A 110 -29.40 -26.85 -10.94
C GLY A 110 -30.04 -25.59 -10.38
N TRP A 111 -29.59 -24.43 -10.87
CA TRP A 111 -30.06 -23.12 -10.45
C TRP A 111 -31.54 -22.88 -10.75
N LYS A 112 -32.28 -22.42 -9.73
CA LYS A 112 -33.65 -21.93 -9.83
C LYS A 112 -33.67 -20.41 -9.65
N SER A 113 -34.22 -19.69 -10.62
CA SER A 113 -34.44 -18.24 -10.48
C SER A 113 -35.57 -17.97 -9.49
N LEU A 114 -35.38 -16.96 -8.63
CA LEU A 114 -36.40 -16.43 -7.72
C LEU A 114 -36.94 -15.06 -8.18
N GLY A 115 -36.51 -14.58 -9.35
CA GLY A 115 -36.74 -13.19 -9.79
C GLY A 115 -35.73 -12.21 -9.20
N GLY A 116 -35.73 -10.97 -9.70
CA GLY A 116 -34.87 -9.89 -9.19
C GLY A 116 -33.36 -10.14 -9.28
N GLY A 117 -32.92 -11.05 -10.15
CA GLY A 117 -31.50 -11.44 -10.29
C GLY A 117 -30.98 -12.43 -9.24
N ILE A 118 -31.85 -12.95 -8.37
CA ILE A 118 -31.49 -13.94 -7.34
C ILE A 118 -31.73 -15.35 -7.86
N TYR A 119 -30.77 -16.24 -7.59
CA TYR A 119 -30.84 -17.66 -7.93
C TYR A 119 -30.52 -18.51 -6.70
N GLU A 120 -31.25 -19.63 -6.55
CA GLU A 120 -30.98 -20.62 -5.50
C GLU A 120 -30.57 -21.97 -6.10
N SER A 121 -29.76 -22.72 -5.35
CA SER A 121 -29.40 -24.10 -5.68
C SER A 121 -29.09 -24.90 -4.41
N PRO A 122 -29.44 -26.20 -4.34
CA PRO A 122 -28.96 -27.07 -3.26
C PRO A 122 -27.43 -27.20 -3.31
N VAL A 123 -26.79 -27.26 -2.14
CA VAL A 123 -25.37 -27.59 -1.99
C VAL A 123 -25.23 -28.82 -1.11
N LEU A 124 -24.76 -29.91 -1.69
CA LEU A 124 -24.46 -31.12 -0.94
C LEU A 124 -23.13 -30.92 -0.21
N THR A 125 -23.23 -30.53 1.05
CA THR A 125 -22.08 -30.40 1.95
C THR A 125 -22.35 -31.09 3.28
N THR A 126 -21.30 -31.66 3.87
CA THR A 126 -21.31 -32.15 5.25
C THR A 126 -21.01 -31.03 6.25
N THR A 127 -20.65 -29.84 5.77
CA THR A 127 -20.32 -28.68 6.60
C THR A 127 -21.60 -27.94 6.99
N PRO A 128 -21.77 -27.56 8.27
CA PRO A 128 -22.97 -26.83 8.71
C PRO A 128 -23.03 -25.41 8.12
N ASN A 129 -21.87 -24.83 7.83
CA ASN A 129 -21.72 -23.48 7.27
C ASN A 129 -20.87 -23.53 5.99
N LEU A 130 -21.10 -22.55 5.12
CA LEU A 130 -20.30 -22.28 3.94
C LEU A 130 -19.53 -20.97 4.15
N ASN A 131 -18.22 -20.97 3.89
CA ASN A 131 -17.36 -19.77 4.08
C ASN A 131 -16.67 -19.33 2.79
N LEU A 132 -16.94 -19.97 1.65
CA LEU A 132 -16.23 -19.68 0.39
C LEU A 132 -17.13 -19.92 -0.81
N VAL A 133 -17.37 -18.86 -1.59
CA VAL A 133 -18.03 -18.91 -2.90
C VAL A 133 -17.16 -18.19 -3.91
N VAL A 134 -16.86 -18.89 -5.00
CA VAL A 134 -16.07 -18.39 -6.11
C VAL A 134 -16.94 -18.40 -7.36
N ILE A 135 -16.99 -17.29 -8.09
CA ILE A 135 -17.71 -17.18 -9.36
C ILE A 135 -16.70 -16.81 -10.44
N ASN A 136 -16.56 -17.64 -11.47
CA ASN A 136 -15.60 -17.46 -12.56
C ASN A 136 -14.16 -17.24 -12.07
N GLY A 137 -13.75 -17.96 -11.01
CA GLY A 137 -12.41 -17.85 -10.42
C GLY A 137 -12.20 -16.64 -9.49
N VAL A 138 -13.24 -15.85 -9.21
CA VAL A 138 -13.18 -14.71 -8.28
C VAL A 138 -13.92 -15.05 -6.99
N ASN A 139 -13.30 -14.79 -5.83
CA ASN A 139 -13.92 -14.95 -4.52
C ASN A 139 -14.82 -13.74 -4.20
N TYR A 140 -16.03 -14.00 -3.71
CA TYR A 140 -17.01 -12.95 -3.38
C TYR A 140 -17.35 -12.93 -1.89
N ALA A 141 -17.62 -11.73 -1.38
CA ALA A 141 -18.15 -11.55 -0.03
C ALA A 141 -19.58 -12.09 0.07
N MET A 142 -19.98 -12.49 1.28
CA MET A 142 -21.40 -12.66 1.59
C MET A 142 -22.15 -11.35 1.31
N GLY A 143 -23.42 -11.47 0.91
CA GLY A 143 -24.26 -10.28 0.73
C GLY A 143 -24.35 -9.47 2.02
N ARG A 144 -24.33 -8.14 1.89
CA ARG A 144 -24.38 -7.23 3.06
C ARG A 144 -25.31 -6.05 2.87
N TYR A 145 -25.89 -5.60 3.98
CA TYR A 145 -26.64 -4.37 4.07
C TYR A 145 -26.09 -3.48 5.20
N PRO A 146 -25.80 -2.19 4.90
CA PRO A 146 -25.68 -1.59 3.58
C PRO A 146 -24.46 -2.10 2.79
N ASN A 147 -24.48 -1.83 1.49
CA ASN A 147 -23.35 -2.05 0.59
C ASN A 147 -22.14 -1.16 0.91
N GLU A 148 -20.95 -1.61 0.50
CA GLU A 148 -19.66 -0.91 0.76
C GLU A 148 -19.53 0.46 0.10
N ASN A 149 -20.34 0.77 -0.91
CA ASN A 149 -20.37 2.07 -1.60
C ASN A 149 -21.30 3.08 -0.90
N ALA A 150 -22.08 2.66 0.09
CA ALA A 150 -22.85 3.57 0.92
C ALA A 150 -21.93 4.41 1.83
N ALA A 151 -22.49 5.46 2.45
CA ALA A 151 -21.76 6.30 3.40
C ALA A 151 -21.07 5.45 4.49
N ASN A 152 -19.92 5.91 4.98
CA ASN A 152 -19.11 5.19 5.97
C ASN A 152 -18.77 3.75 5.54
N LYS A 153 -18.53 3.51 4.23
CA LYS A 153 -18.35 2.17 3.63
C LYS A 153 -19.42 1.14 4.03
N GLY A 154 -20.65 1.61 4.18
CA GLY A 154 -21.80 0.79 4.55
C GLY A 154 -21.84 0.34 6.01
N TYR A 155 -21.09 0.97 6.92
CA TYR A 155 -21.29 0.79 8.36
C TYR A 155 -22.41 1.72 8.86
N LEU A 156 -23.48 1.13 9.40
CA LEU A 156 -24.55 1.79 10.15
C LEU A 156 -24.08 2.14 11.56
N ASN A 157 -24.77 3.12 12.17
CA ASN A 157 -24.56 3.50 13.56
C ASN A 157 -25.67 2.90 14.44
N PHE A 158 -25.45 2.82 15.75
CA PHE A 158 -26.48 2.49 16.72
C PHE A 158 -26.53 3.56 17.82
N GLU A 159 -27.72 3.92 18.29
CA GLU A 159 -27.90 4.96 19.31
C GLU A 159 -27.90 4.43 20.74
N SER A 160 -28.20 3.15 20.93
CA SER A 160 -28.14 2.50 22.24
C SER A 160 -27.87 1.02 22.10
N PHE A 161 -27.35 0.41 23.16
CA PHE A 161 -26.98 -1.00 23.15
C PHE A 161 -26.99 -1.58 24.56
N GLY A 162 -27.10 -2.90 24.62
CA GLY A 162 -26.80 -3.71 25.79
C GLY A 162 -25.72 -4.74 25.47
N SER A 163 -25.56 -5.74 26.33
CA SER A 163 -24.57 -6.81 26.12
C SER A 163 -24.88 -7.72 24.93
N ASN A 164 -26.14 -7.78 24.48
CA ASN A 164 -26.62 -8.68 23.44
C ASN A 164 -27.64 -8.02 22.47
N PHE A 165 -27.72 -6.69 22.47
CA PHE A 165 -28.59 -5.97 21.54
C PHE A 165 -28.01 -4.62 21.16
N ILE A 166 -28.41 -4.13 19.98
CA ILE A 166 -28.23 -2.75 19.53
C ILE A 166 -29.59 -2.19 19.09
N VAL A 167 -29.76 -0.89 19.21
CA VAL A 167 -30.91 -0.14 18.68
C VAL A 167 -30.38 0.87 17.68
N ASP A 168 -30.90 0.81 16.46
CA ASP A 168 -30.56 1.69 15.35
C ASP A 168 -31.85 2.28 14.74
N ASN A 169 -31.94 3.61 14.69
CA ASN A 169 -33.08 4.31 14.09
C ASN A 169 -33.20 4.15 12.57
N GLN A 170 -32.11 3.77 11.89
CA GLN A 170 -32.06 3.50 10.46
C GLN A 170 -32.67 2.14 10.12
N LEU A 171 -32.82 1.25 11.10
CA LEU A 171 -33.56 -0.01 10.93
C LEU A 171 -35.07 0.26 10.90
N ASN A 172 -35.72 -0.32 9.90
CA ASN A 172 -37.17 -0.25 9.74
C ASN A 172 -37.79 -1.65 9.79
N SER A 173 -39.09 -1.71 10.07
CA SER A 173 -39.81 -2.97 10.26
C SER A 173 -40.20 -3.69 8.96
N SER A 174 -39.82 -3.17 7.78
CA SER A 174 -40.17 -3.81 6.50
C SER A 174 -39.33 -5.06 6.21
N ILE A 175 -38.17 -5.19 6.86
CA ILE A 175 -37.29 -6.37 6.78
C ILE A 175 -37.07 -6.93 8.19
N ASN A 176 -37.27 -8.24 8.34
CA ASN A 176 -36.88 -8.96 9.55
C ASN A 176 -35.50 -9.60 9.33
N TRP A 177 -34.50 -9.15 10.08
CA TRP A 177 -33.11 -9.62 9.95
C TRP A 177 -32.79 -10.86 10.77
N LYS A 178 -33.78 -11.47 11.43
CA LYS A 178 -33.60 -12.73 12.16
C LYS A 178 -33.01 -13.81 11.24
N ASN A 179 -32.06 -14.58 11.77
CA ASN A 179 -31.25 -15.59 11.06
C ASN A 179 -30.21 -15.01 10.09
N GLY A 180 -30.09 -13.68 10.00
CA GLY A 180 -28.91 -13.03 9.45
C GLY A 180 -27.75 -13.02 10.44
N GLU A 181 -26.65 -12.38 10.06
CA GLU A 181 -25.48 -12.18 10.91
C GLU A 181 -25.19 -10.68 11.07
N LEU A 182 -25.00 -10.26 12.31
CA LEU A 182 -24.49 -8.94 12.67
C LEU A 182 -22.97 -8.95 12.53
N VAL A 183 -22.41 -8.00 11.78
CA VAL A 183 -20.97 -7.74 11.74
C VAL A 183 -20.70 -6.38 12.34
N ILE A 184 -20.01 -6.33 13.48
CA ILE A 184 -19.87 -5.11 14.29
C ILE A 184 -18.42 -4.85 14.67
N ARG A 185 -17.99 -3.59 14.56
CA ARG A 185 -16.69 -3.19 15.14
C ARG A 185 -16.86 -2.95 16.64
N THR A 186 -15.93 -3.49 17.42
CA THR A 186 -15.90 -3.27 18.88
C THR A 186 -14.65 -2.54 19.34
N THR A 187 -13.58 -2.63 18.54
CA THR A 187 -12.39 -1.79 18.63
C THR A 187 -11.91 -1.46 17.21
N ARG A 188 -10.87 -0.63 17.08
CA ARG A 188 -10.22 -0.34 15.79
C ARG A 188 -9.62 -1.58 15.12
N TRP A 189 -9.07 -2.46 15.95
CA TRP A 189 -8.38 -3.69 15.58
C TRP A 189 -9.26 -4.96 15.67
N THR A 190 -10.56 -4.86 15.96
CA THR A 190 -11.45 -6.02 16.09
C THR A 190 -12.79 -5.81 15.39
N ILE A 191 -13.22 -6.81 14.62
CA ILE A 191 -14.56 -6.91 14.04
C ILE A 191 -15.21 -8.24 14.42
N GLU A 192 -16.43 -8.23 14.92
CA GLU A 192 -17.10 -9.42 15.46
C GLU A 192 -18.30 -9.80 14.61
N ARG A 193 -18.62 -11.10 14.58
CA ARG A 193 -19.69 -11.68 13.76
C ARG A 193 -20.60 -12.52 14.64
N LEU A 194 -21.89 -12.20 14.69
CA LEU A 194 -22.83 -12.79 15.64
C LEU A 194 -24.16 -13.09 14.96
N PRO A 195 -24.78 -14.26 15.20
CA PRO A 195 -26.09 -14.56 14.64
C PRO A 195 -27.16 -13.64 15.23
N ILE A 196 -28.02 -13.07 14.38
CA ILE A 196 -29.16 -12.26 14.79
C ILE A 196 -30.29 -13.20 15.22
N THR A 197 -30.65 -13.16 16.49
CA THR A 197 -31.66 -14.04 17.10
C THR A 197 -33.06 -13.42 17.08
N ALA A 198 -33.17 -12.10 17.09
CA ALA A 198 -34.43 -11.37 16.93
C ALA A 198 -34.21 -9.98 16.31
N HIS A 199 -35.22 -9.50 15.58
CA HIS A 199 -35.32 -8.11 15.13
C HIS A 199 -36.71 -7.58 15.52
N ASN A 200 -36.76 -6.55 16.37
CA ASN A 200 -38.01 -5.90 16.77
C ASN A 200 -37.92 -4.39 16.51
N LYS A 201 -38.59 -3.93 15.46
CA LYS A 201 -38.60 -2.53 14.99
C LYS A 201 -37.21 -2.00 14.68
N LYS A 202 -36.56 -1.40 15.69
CA LYS A 202 -35.25 -0.76 15.63
C LYS A 202 -34.16 -1.55 16.35
N GLN A 203 -34.55 -2.61 17.07
CA GLN A 203 -33.64 -3.37 17.92
C GLN A 203 -33.26 -4.70 17.27
N LEU A 204 -31.96 -4.92 17.11
CA LEU A 204 -31.39 -6.23 16.80
C LEU A 204 -30.90 -6.88 18.09
N THR A 205 -31.36 -8.10 18.36
CA THR A 205 -30.83 -8.97 19.41
C THR A 205 -29.95 -10.04 18.74
N PHE A 206 -28.78 -10.31 19.30
CA PHE A 206 -27.80 -11.25 18.76
C PHE A 206 -27.32 -12.25 19.81
N GLY A 207 -26.82 -13.39 19.34
CA GLY A 207 -26.32 -14.48 20.19
C GLY A 207 -24.89 -14.25 20.69
N SER A 208 -24.49 -15.00 21.72
CA SER A 208 -23.17 -14.98 22.41
C SER A 208 -22.62 -13.63 22.88
N SER A 209 -21.76 -13.68 23.89
CA SER A 209 -21.04 -12.52 24.42
C SER A 209 -19.96 -12.05 23.45
N LEU A 210 -19.93 -10.75 23.18
CA LEU A 210 -18.84 -10.09 22.47
C LEU A 210 -17.50 -10.27 23.19
N ARG A 211 -16.41 -10.33 22.43
CA ARG A 211 -15.04 -10.32 22.95
C ARG A 211 -14.71 -9.01 23.63
N ASN A 212 -15.14 -7.89 23.04
CA ASN A 212 -14.98 -6.57 23.63
C ASN A 212 -16.34 -5.92 23.88
N ALA A 213 -16.45 -5.13 24.93
CA ALA A 213 -17.67 -4.38 25.20
C ALA A 213 -17.96 -3.39 24.07
N LEU A 214 -19.24 -3.20 23.75
CA LEU A 214 -19.67 -2.15 22.84
C LEU A 214 -19.37 -0.78 23.43
N THR A 215 -18.98 0.14 22.55
CA THR A 215 -18.72 1.54 22.91
C THR A 215 -19.34 2.46 21.86
N ASN A 216 -19.73 3.66 22.28
CA ASN A 216 -20.34 4.66 21.40
C ASN A 216 -19.41 4.99 20.22
N GLY A 217 -20.02 5.20 19.05
CA GLY A 217 -19.34 5.67 17.84
C GLY A 217 -18.78 4.56 16.94
N TYR A 218 -18.81 3.30 17.36
CA TYR A 218 -18.53 2.19 16.44
C TYR A 218 -19.77 1.81 15.63
N GLY A 219 -19.53 1.22 14.46
CA GLY A 219 -20.58 0.85 13.51
C GLY A 219 -20.67 -0.64 13.21
N PHE A 220 -21.75 -1.02 12.51
CA PHE A 220 -22.06 -2.39 12.13
C PHE A 220 -22.63 -2.49 10.72
N PHE A 221 -22.73 -3.69 10.18
CA PHE A 221 -23.58 -4.02 9.04
C PHE A 221 -24.19 -5.40 9.23
N ILE A 222 -25.19 -5.73 8.42
CA ILE A 222 -25.88 -7.02 8.43
C ILE A 222 -25.43 -7.81 7.22
N GLN A 223 -25.22 -9.12 7.37
CA GLN A 223 -24.88 -10.00 6.26
C GLN A 223 -25.57 -11.36 6.37
N ASN A 224 -25.27 -12.26 5.44
CA ASN A 224 -25.71 -13.66 5.46
C ASN A 224 -27.23 -13.78 5.61
N HIS A 225 -27.97 -13.00 4.80
CA HIS A 225 -29.42 -13.00 4.78
C HIS A 225 -29.94 -12.79 3.36
N LEU A 226 -31.08 -13.38 2.98
CA LEU A 226 -31.59 -13.31 1.60
C LEU A 226 -31.79 -11.86 1.10
N GLN A 227 -32.25 -10.97 1.98
CA GLN A 227 -32.52 -9.56 1.70
C GLN A 227 -31.24 -8.70 1.64
N THR A 228 -30.05 -9.29 1.79
CA THR A 228 -28.77 -8.60 1.56
C THR A 228 -28.21 -8.84 0.16
N LEU A 229 -28.94 -9.54 -0.71
CA LEU A 229 -28.51 -9.87 -2.07
C LEU A 229 -29.01 -8.82 -3.07
N ASP A 230 -28.14 -7.89 -3.45
CA ASP A 230 -28.48 -6.82 -4.41
C ASP A 230 -27.33 -6.42 -5.36
N LYS A 231 -26.12 -6.98 -5.17
CA LYS A 231 -24.94 -6.74 -6.00
C LYS A 231 -24.38 -8.04 -6.59
N PHE A 232 -23.91 -7.99 -7.84
CA PHE A 232 -23.38 -9.16 -8.54
C PHE A 232 -22.32 -9.89 -7.70
N GLY A 233 -22.55 -11.19 -7.53
CA GLY A 233 -21.68 -12.14 -6.85
C GLY A 233 -21.87 -12.22 -5.34
N GLU A 234 -22.69 -11.35 -4.74
CA GLU A 234 -23.13 -11.55 -3.36
C GLU A 234 -23.84 -12.88 -3.18
N TRP A 235 -23.67 -13.47 -2.01
CA TRP A 235 -24.24 -14.78 -1.70
C TRP A 235 -24.65 -14.93 -0.24
N PHE A 236 -25.56 -15.87 -0.03
CA PHE A 236 -26.09 -16.26 1.27
C PHE A 236 -26.27 -17.78 1.29
N TYR A 237 -25.93 -18.44 2.39
CA TYR A 237 -26.16 -19.88 2.55
C TYR A 237 -27.15 -20.15 3.69
N ASN A 238 -28.28 -20.77 3.36
CA ASN A 238 -29.25 -21.20 4.35
C ASN A 238 -28.88 -22.61 4.84
N SER A 239 -28.32 -22.69 6.05
CA SER A 239 -27.87 -23.95 6.65
C SER A 239 -29.01 -24.93 6.97
N SER A 240 -30.22 -24.43 7.24
CA SER A 240 -31.40 -25.28 7.52
C SER A 240 -31.92 -25.97 6.26
N THR A 241 -31.95 -25.28 5.12
CA THR A 241 -32.41 -25.84 3.84
C THR A 241 -31.27 -26.40 2.98
N LYS A 242 -30.02 -26.16 3.37
CA LYS A 242 -28.79 -26.50 2.62
C LYS A 242 -28.78 -25.94 1.20
N LYS A 243 -29.30 -24.72 1.04
CA LYS A 243 -29.35 -24.00 -0.24
C LYS A 243 -28.43 -22.80 -0.24
N LEU A 244 -27.69 -22.64 -1.32
CA LEU A 244 -26.96 -21.44 -1.66
C LEU A 244 -27.88 -20.51 -2.47
N TYR A 245 -27.84 -19.23 -2.13
CA TYR A 245 -28.46 -18.13 -2.85
C TYR A 245 -27.35 -17.21 -3.36
N VAL A 246 -27.44 -16.79 -4.62
CA VAL A 246 -26.49 -15.86 -5.24
C VAL A 246 -27.25 -14.76 -5.99
N PHE A 247 -26.69 -13.55 -6.00
CA PHE A 247 -27.17 -12.47 -6.85
C PHE A 247 -26.34 -12.40 -8.13
N LEU A 248 -26.96 -12.64 -9.28
CA LEU A 248 -26.31 -12.55 -10.59
C LEU A 248 -26.83 -11.36 -11.42
N GLY A 249 -27.79 -10.59 -10.89
CA GLY A 249 -28.45 -9.52 -11.62
C GLY A 249 -29.05 -10.05 -12.93
N ASN A 250 -28.68 -9.41 -14.04
CA ASN A 250 -29.13 -9.82 -15.38
C ASN A 250 -28.26 -10.94 -16.01
N THR A 251 -27.19 -11.37 -15.34
CA THR A 251 -26.27 -12.38 -15.86
C THR A 251 -26.93 -13.76 -15.82
N ALA A 252 -27.00 -14.44 -16.97
CA ALA A 252 -27.55 -15.79 -17.03
C ALA A 252 -26.63 -16.79 -16.30
N THR A 253 -27.23 -17.73 -15.57
CA THR A 253 -26.51 -18.80 -14.84
C THR A 253 -25.62 -19.67 -15.73
N ALA A 254 -25.93 -19.76 -17.03
CA ALA A 254 -25.11 -20.48 -18.01
C ALA A 254 -23.75 -19.81 -18.32
N ASN A 255 -23.58 -18.52 -18.00
CA ASN A 255 -22.34 -17.78 -18.24
C ASN A 255 -21.45 -17.70 -16.99
N VAL A 256 -21.87 -18.31 -15.88
CA VAL A 256 -21.14 -18.27 -14.63
C VAL A 256 -20.87 -19.69 -14.15
N THR A 257 -19.64 -19.90 -13.70
CA THR A 257 -19.25 -21.10 -12.96
C THR A 257 -19.17 -20.72 -11.49
N VAL A 258 -20.13 -21.20 -10.70
CA VAL A 258 -20.16 -20.99 -9.25
C VAL A 258 -19.56 -22.22 -8.58
N GLN A 259 -18.52 -22.02 -7.79
CA GLN A 259 -17.85 -23.07 -7.02
C GLN A 259 -17.88 -22.73 -5.54
N VAL A 260 -18.07 -23.75 -4.71
CA VAL A 260 -18.15 -23.61 -3.26
C VAL A 260 -17.23 -24.58 -2.55
N GLY A 261 -16.64 -24.14 -1.44
CA GLY A 261 -15.84 -25.03 -0.60
C GLY A 261 -16.74 -26.01 0.14
N THR A 262 -16.69 -27.29 -0.22
CA THR A 262 -17.49 -28.35 0.46
C THR A 262 -16.63 -29.24 1.35
N VAL A 263 -15.31 -29.07 1.31
CA VAL A 263 -14.35 -29.80 2.15
C VAL A 263 -13.72 -28.83 3.15
N ASN A 264 -13.90 -29.05 4.45
CA ASN A 264 -13.35 -28.16 5.48
C ASN A 264 -11.82 -28.08 5.45
N LEU A 265 -11.15 -29.23 5.26
CA LEU A 265 -9.71 -29.37 5.35
C LEU A 265 -9.16 -30.16 4.16
N LEU A 266 -8.12 -29.65 3.49
CA LEU A 266 -7.48 -30.39 2.39
C LEU A 266 -6.30 -31.24 2.86
N VAL A 267 -5.43 -30.74 3.71
CA VAL A 267 -4.26 -31.49 4.20
C VAL A 267 -4.12 -31.40 5.70
N GLU A 268 -4.14 -32.56 6.35
CA GLU A 268 -3.91 -32.72 7.78
C GLU A 268 -2.59 -33.46 8.07
N PRO A 269 -1.50 -32.75 8.41
CA PRO A 269 -0.25 -33.38 8.80
C PRO A 269 -0.31 -33.93 10.24
N ARG A 270 -0.58 -35.24 10.38
CA ARG A 270 -0.66 -35.95 11.67
C ARG A 270 0.64 -36.66 12.09
N ALA A 271 1.72 -36.44 11.35
CA ALA A 271 3.01 -37.09 11.56
C ALA A 271 4.20 -36.12 11.36
N SER A 272 5.42 -36.61 11.61
CA SER A 272 6.67 -35.85 11.49
C SER A 272 7.43 -36.15 10.20
N HIS A 273 8.33 -35.25 9.81
CA HIS A 273 9.21 -35.38 8.64
C HIS A 273 8.43 -35.55 7.32
N LEU A 274 7.58 -34.57 7.05
CA LEU A 274 6.64 -34.56 5.93
C LEU A 274 7.00 -33.43 4.96
N VAL A 275 6.85 -33.69 3.67
CA VAL A 275 7.08 -32.69 2.61
C VAL A 275 5.88 -32.63 1.68
N LEU A 276 5.38 -31.42 1.42
CA LEU A 276 4.50 -31.11 0.30
C LEU A 276 5.31 -30.31 -0.72
N ASP A 277 5.37 -30.79 -1.96
CA ASP A 277 6.19 -30.17 -3.01
C ASP A 277 5.44 -30.12 -4.34
N ASN A 278 5.39 -28.95 -4.97
CA ASN A 278 4.90 -28.80 -6.34
C ASN A 278 3.40 -29.14 -6.52
N LEU A 279 2.57 -28.77 -5.55
CA LEU A 279 1.12 -29.00 -5.53
C LEU A 279 0.35 -27.67 -5.56
N THR A 280 -0.91 -27.72 -6.00
CA THR A 280 -1.89 -26.65 -5.75
C THR A 280 -2.95 -27.16 -4.77
N LEU A 281 -3.13 -26.50 -3.64
CA LEU A 281 -4.20 -26.75 -2.67
C LEU A 281 -5.25 -25.66 -2.82
N THR A 282 -6.52 -25.99 -3.09
CA THR A 282 -7.52 -24.95 -3.31
C THR A 282 -8.95 -25.27 -2.90
N GLY A 283 -9.73 -24.26 -2.51
CA GLY A 283 -11.17 -24.39 -2.31
C GLY A 283 -11.57 -25.03 -0.99
N ALA A 284 -10.75 -24.90 0.05
CA ALA A 284 -11.12 -25.39 1.37
C ALA A 284 -12.21 -24.50 1.98
N ASN A 285 -13.28 -25.11 2.51
CA ASN A 285 -14.32 -24.38 3.23
C ASN A 285 -13.80 -23.74 4.53
N GLN A 286 -12.71 -24.25 5.10
CA GLN A 286 -12.08 -23.65 6.27
C GLN A 286 -10.57 -23.49 6.06
N TYR A 287 -9.82 -24.60 5.98
CA TYR A 287 -8.36 -24.59 6.01
C TYR A 287 -7.77 -25.42 4.87
N ASN A 288 -6.80 -24.89 4.11
CA ASN A 288 -6.08 -25.75 3.17
C ASN A 288 -5.12 -26.67 3.91
N VAL A 289 -4.40 -26.15 4.91
CA VAL A 289 -3.52 -26.93 5.78
C VAL A 289 -3.83 -26.63 7.23
N TYR A 290 -4.15 -27.67 8.00
CA TYR A 290 -4.47 -27.55 9.41
C TYR A 290 -3.85 -28.68 10.21
N GLY A 291 -3.23 -28.37 11.35
CA GLY A 291 -2.73 -29.40 12.25
C GLY A 291 -2.43 -28.86 13.64
N GLU A 292 -3.12 -29.42 14.65
CA GLU A 292 -2.93 -29.05 16.06
C GLU A 292 -2.32 -30.17 16.93
N TRP A 293 -1.78 -31.19 16.28
CA TRP A 293 -1.18 -32.34 16.94
C TRP A 293 0.14 -31.95 17.65
N ALA A 294 0.25 -32.36 18.91
CA ALA A 294 1.39 -32.05 19.77
C ALA A 294 2.68 -32.75 19.32
N ASN A 295 3.83 -32.11 19.61
CA ASN A 295 5.19 -32.69 19.51
C ASN A 295 5.62 -33.19 18.12
N LEU A 296 4.97 -32.74 17.06
CA LEU A 296 5.32 -33.11 15.69
C LEU A 296 6.37 -32.15 15.12
N GLN A 297 7.19 -32.63 14.18
CA GLN A 297 8.37 -31.89 13.71
C GLN A 297 8.56 -31.96 12.20
N ASN A 298 9.26 -30.97 11.66
CA ASN A 298 9.82 -30.98 10.31
C ASN A 298 8.77 -31.19 9.20
N LEU A 299 7.74 -30.34 9.20
CA LEU A 299 6.84 -30.19 8.05
C LEU A 299 7.44 -29.16 7.07
N ARG A 300 7.55 -29.51 5.80
CA ARG A 300 8.00 -28.59 4.75
C ARG A 300 6.93 -28.46 3.67
N ILE A 301 6.57 -27.25 3.30
CA ILE A 301 5.71 -26.96 2.15
C ILE A 301 6.52 -26.09 1.20
N LYS A 302 6.75 -26.57 -0.03
CA LYS A 302 7.58 -25.87 -1.01
C LYS A 302 7.04 -25.88 -2.43
N ASN A 303 7.42 -24.88 -3.21
CA ASN A 303 7.13 -24.75 -4.66
C ASN A 303 5.64 -24.91 -5.01
N SER A 304 4.76 -24.59 -4.07
CA SER A 304 3.33 -24.93 -4.09
C SER A 304 2.44 -23.69 -4.08
N GLN A 305 1.17 -23.88 -4.46
CA GLN A 305 0.15 -22.83 -4.41
C GLN A 305 -0.93 -23.22 -3.40
N ILE A 306 -1.36 -22.27 -2.58
CA ILE A 306 -2.44 -22.42 -1.60
C ILE A 306 -3.44 -21.30 -1.86
N LEU A 307 -4.55 -21.64 -2.50
CA LEU A 307 -5.46 -20.67 -3.10
C LEU A 307 -6.87 -20.84 -2.53
N PHE A 308 -7.55 -19.74 -2.21
CA PHE A 308 -8.95 -19.75 -1.78
C PHE A 308 -9.20 -20.60 -0.52
N SER A 309 -9.08 -19.96 0.65
CA SER A 309 -9.41 -20.56 1.94
C SER A 309 -10.59 -19.85 2.58
N GLY A 310 -11.62 -20.61 2.97
CA GLY A 310 -12.80 -20.08 3.64
C GLY A 310 -12.53 -19.46 5.01
N ILE A 311 -11.45 -19.86 5.69
CA ILE A 311 -10.91 -19.24 6.90
C ILE A 311 -9.41 -18.98 6.70
N ASP A 312 -8.53 -19.77 7.32
CA ASP A 312 -7.08 -19.58 7.24
C ASP A 312 -6.48 -20.49 6.18
N ALA A 313 -5.49 -20.04 5.39
CA ALA A 313 -4.84 -20.93 4.43
C ALA A 313 -4.01 -22.01 5.15
N ILE A 314 -3.19 -21.60 6.12
CA ILE A 314 -2.38 -22.48 6.97
C ILE A 314 -2.63 -22.12 8.43
N LYS A 315 -3.05 -23.09 9.24
CA LYS A 315 -3.08 -22.99 10.70
C LYS A 315 -2.38 -24.18 11.34
N LEU A 316 -1.28 -23.93 12.04
CA LEU A 316 -0.48 -24.98 12.67
C LEU A 316 -0.20 -24.66 14.13
N SER A 317 -0.32 -25.67 14.99
CA SER A 317 0.12 -25.64 16.38
C SER A 317 1.16 -26.72 16.66
N GLN A 318 2.03 -26.46 17.64
CA GLN A 318 2.97 -27.42 18.23
C GLN A 318 3.82 -28.23 17.21
N ARG A 319 4.19 -27.59 16.09
CA ARG A 319 5.07 -28.08 15.00
C ARG A 319 6.47 -27.47 15.06
N LEU A 320 7.45 -28.19 15.58
CA LEU A 320 8.84 -27.72 15.57
C LEU A 320 9.43 -27.76 14.15
N ASN A 321 10.15 -26.71 13.74
CA ASN A 321 10.84 -26.57 12.45
C ASN A 321 9.93 -26.65 11.22
N PHE A 322 8.79 -25.94 11.24
CA PHE A 322 7.97 -25.76 10.04
C PHE A 322 8.71 -24.89 9.00
N VAL A 323 8.71 -25.31 7.73
CA VAL A 323 9.27 -24.55 6.61
C VAL A 323 8.22 -24.32 5.54
N LEU A 324 8.03 -23.06 5.14
CA LEU A 324 7.23 -22.65 3.99
C LEU A 324 8.13 -21.88 3.03
N GLU A 325 8.34 -22.41 1.82
CA GLU A 325 9.35 -21.87 0.90
C GLU A 325 8.91 -21.86 -0.56
N ASN A 326 9.12 -20.75 -1.27
CA ASN A 326 8.77 -20.63 -2.70
C ASN A 326 7.29 -20.92 -2.99
N CYS A 327 6.39 -20.55 -2.08
CA CYS A 327 4.95 -20.78 -2.21
C CYS A 327 4.18 -19.50 -2.56
N THR A 328 3.03 -19.66 -3.21
CA THR A 328 2.03 -18.59 -3.33
C THR A 328 0.83 -18.91 -2.46
N ILE A 329 0.43 -17.99 -1.58
CA ILE A 329 -0.80 -18.04 -0.80
C ILE A 329 -1.69 -16.90 -1.28
N ALA A 330 -2.92 -17.19 -1.70
CA ALA A 330 -3.80 -16.14 -2.21
C ALA A 330 -5.27 -16.35 -1.83
N HIS A 331 -5.98 -15.25 -1.58
CA HIS A 331 -7.42 -15.21 -1.33
C HIS A 331 -7.84 -15.99 -0.08
N SER A 332 -7.20 -15.69 1.05
CA SER A 332 -7.59 -16.21 2.36
C SER A 332 -8.62 -15.29 3.03
N ASN A 333 -9.76 -15.82 3.44
CA ASN A 333 -10.83 -15.00 4.02
C ASN A 333 -10.53 -14.50 5.44
N SER A 334 -9.62 -15.15 6.18
CA SER A 334 -9.19 -14.73 7.52
C SER A 334 -7.67 -14.50 7.60
N LYS A 335 -6.84 -15.53 7.76
CA LYS A 335 -5.36 -15.39 7.89
C LYS A 335 -4.65 -16.25 6.84
N ALA A 336 -3.50 -15.80 6.34
CA ALA A 336 -2.74 -16.63 5.38
C ALA A 336 -1.89 -17.68 6.11
N VAL A 337 -1.11 -17.27 7.11
CA VAL A 337 -0.26 -18.17 7.91
C VAL A 337 -0.44 -17.89 9.41
N ASN A 338 -1.06 -18.84 10.12
CA ASN A 338 -1.37 -18.75 11.54
C ASN A 338 -0.56 -19.77 12.36
N LEU A 339 0.41 -19.25 13.13
CA LEU A 339 1.42 -19.98 13.88
C LEU A 339 1.44 -19.52 15.36
N ASN A 340 0.27 -19.23 15.94
CA ASN A 340 0.09 -18.69 17.29
C ASN A 340 0.38 -19.70 18.44
N TYR A 341 1.49 -20.43 18.35
CA TYR A 341 1.87 -21.40 19.38
C TYR A 341 3.37 -21.37 19.67
N ASN A 342 3.72 -21.71 20.91
CA ASN A 342 5.11 -21.70 21.39
C ASN A 342 5.95 -22.79 20.72
N ASN A 343 7.26 -22.53 20.58
CA ASN A 343 8.28 -23.49 20.16
C ASN A 343 8.22 -24.02 18.71
N LEU A 344 7.66 -23.27 17.74
CA LEU A 344 7.62 -23.72 16.34
C LEU A 344 8.93 -23.51 15.54
N ARG A 345 9.76 -22.51 15.87
CA ARG A 345 10.94 -22.08 15.07
C ARG A 345 10.69 -22.07 13.54
N PRO A 346 9.61 -21.42 13.07
CA PRO A 346 9.18 -21.53 11.68
C PRO A 346 10.09 -20.72 10.74
N THR A 347 10.32 -21.23 9.53
CA THR A 347 10.98 -20.50 8.44
C THR A 347 10.00 -20.25 7.31
N LEU A 348 9.75 -18.98 7.00
CA LEU A 348 8.93 -18.53 5.88
C LEU A 348 9.85 -17.78 4.90
N ARG A 349 10.18 -18.40 3.76
CA ARG A 349 11.14 -17.85 2.80
C ARG A 349 10.57 -17.73 1.39
N ASN A 350 10.79 -16.58 0.75
CA ASN A 350 10.51 -16.39 -0.68
C ASN A 350 9.06 -16.76 -1.07
N ASN A 351 8.09 -16.42 -0.21
CA ASN A 351 6.68 -16.67 -0.47
C ASN A 351 5.97 -15.40 -0.97
N LYS A 352 4.94 -15.58 -1.78
CA LYS A 352 4.02 -14.52 -2.19
C LYS A 352 2.67 -14.70 -1.49
N ILE A 353 2.24 -13.73 -0.70
CA ILE A 353 0.97 -13.74 0.04
C ILE A 353 0.10 -12.60 -0.50
N ILE A 354 -1.10 -12.90 -0.96
CA ILE A 354 -1.96 -11.96 -1.70
C ILE A 354 -3.39 -12.01 -1.14
N ASN A 355 -4.00 -10.83 -0.90
CA ASN A 355 -5.42 -10.72 -0.55
C ASN A 355 -5.81 -11.58 0.67
N THR A 356 -5.34 -11.17 1.84
CA THR A 356 -5.67 -11.85 3.11
C THR A 356 -6.67 -11.03 3.92
N GLY A 357 -7.78 -11.63 4.33
CA GLY A 357 -8.79 -11.01 5.19
C GLY A 357 -9.41 -9.75 4.62
N ILE A 358 -9.64 -9.71 3.31
CA ILE A 358 -10.09 -8.49 2.61
C ILE A 358 -11.60 -8.26 2.70
N PHE A 359 -12.35 -9.23 3.21
CA PHE A 359 -13.80 -9.14 3.41
C PHE A 359 -14.08 -9.06 4.92
N PRO A 360 -14.48 -7.88 5.47
CA PRO A 360 -14.67 -7.69 6.92
C PRO A 360 -15.59 -8.75 7.54
N GLY A 361 -16.67 -9.06 6.82
CA GLY A 361 -17.66 -10.05 7.21
C GLY A 361 -17.22 -11.50 7.13
N MET A 362 -16.02 -11.79 6.63
CA MET A 362 -15.51 -13.16 6.50
C MET A 362 -14.29 -13.42 7.40
N ILE A 363 -13.84 -12.40 8.14
CA ILE A 363 -12.77 -12.55 9.14
C ILE A 363 -13.28 -13.40 10.31
N VAL A 364 -12.46 -14.33 10.79
CA VAL A 364 -12.73 -15.17 11.96
C VAL A 364 -11.80 -14.76 13.10
N ASP A 365 -12.26 -14.92 14.35
CA ASP A 365 -11.61 -14.44 15.60
C ASP A 365 -11.47 -12.91 15.70
N GLY A 366 -12.13 -12.21 14.78
CA GLY A 366 -12.20 -10.76 14.65
C GLY A 366 -10.93 -10.03 14.25
N GLN A 367 -9.87 -10.76 13.91
CA GLN A 367 -8.60 -10.20 13.44
C GLN A 367 -8.04 -11.00 12.27
N SER A 368 -7.44 -10.28 11.32
CA SER A 368 -6.76 -10.87 10.16
C SER A 368 -5.25 -10.62 10.21
N TYR A 369 -4.46 -11.51 9.62
CA TYR A 369 -3.01 -11.37 9.52
C TYR A 369 -2.53 -12.09 8.26
N ALA A 370 -1.64 -11.47 7.47
CA ALA A 370 -0.95 -12.22 6.42
C ALA A 370 -0.04 -13.29 7.06
N VAL A 371 0.74 -12.92 8.07
CA VAL A 371 1.49 -13.85 8.92
C VAL A 371 1.30 -13.47 10.38
N VAL A 372 0.94 -14.46 11.21
CA VAL A 372 0.95 -14.31 12.66
C VAL A 372 1.70 -15.46 13.32
N SER A 373 2.64 -15.15 14.20
CA SER A 373 3.38 -16.14 14.98
C SER A 373 3.63 -15.65 16.41
N THR A 374 3.37 -16.50 17.40
CA THR A 374 3.83 -16.30 18.78
C THR A 374 5.03 -17.18 19.13
N SER A 375 5.68 -17.73 18.11
CA SER A 375 6.75 -18.70 18.28
C SER A 375 8.08 -18.05 18.59
N LYS A 376 8.94 -18.79 19.27
CA LYS A 376 10.38 -18.50 19.35
C LYS A 376 11.07 -18.92 18.06
N GLY A 377 11.94 -18.06 17.52
CA GLY A 377 12.80 -18.40 16.40
C GLY A 377 12.15 -18.35 15.01
N LEU A 378 11.12 -17.52 14.80
CA LEU A 378 10.61 -17.22 13.47
C LEU A 378 11.72 -16.63 12.60
N VAL A 379 11.86 -17.14 11.39
CA VAL A 379 12.61 -16.52 10.29
C VAL A 379 11.62 -16.23 9.17
N ALA A 380 11.30 -14.97 8.94
CA ALA A 380 10.48 -14.52 7.81
C ALA A 380 11.34 -13.67 6.88
N GLU A 381 11.73 -14.21 5.73
CA GLU A 381 12.59 -13.49 4.79
C GLU A 381 12.24 -13.62 3.30
N TYR A 382 12.51 -12.57 2.52
CA TYR A 382 12.26 -12.52 1.08
C TYR A 382 10.79 -12.74 0.68
N ASN A 383 9.85 -12.60 1.63
CA ASN A 383 8.43 -12.75 1.32
C ASN A 383 7.88 -11.45 0.74
N THR A 384 6.92 -11.58 -0.18
CA THR A 384 6.10 -10.47 -0.68
C THR A 384 4.68 -10.63 -0.14
N ILE A 385 4.20 -9.64 0.59
CA ILE A 385 2.83 -9.54 1.09
C ILE A 385 2.15 -8.38 0.37
N THR A 386 1.04 -8.65 -0.31
CA THR A 386 0.25 -7.62 -0.99
C THR A 386 -1.20 -7.70 -0.53
N ASN A 387 -1.75 -6.58 -0.08
CA ASN A 387 -3.15 -6.45 0.35
C ASN A 387 -3.51 -7.34 1.55
N SER A 388 -3.12 -6.89 2.75
CA SER A 388 -3.57 -7.47 4.02
C SER A 388 -4.68 -6.64 4.64
N GLY A 389 -5.77 -7.30 5.06
CA GLY A 389 -6.90 -6.66 5.73
C GLY A 389 -6.53 -5.97 7.03
N TYR A 390 -5.49 -6.44 7.71
CA TYR A 390 -4.98 -5.83 8.94
C TYR A 390 -3.46 -5.83 8.92
N VAL A 391 -2.80 -6.61 9.78
CA VAL A 391 -1.33 -6.62 9.89
C VAL A 391 -0.68 -7.48 8.80
N GLY A 392 0.48 -7.03 8.30
CA GLY A 392 1.33 -7.82 7.42
C GLY A 392 1.96 -8.99 8.18
N ILE A 393 2.98 -8.72 9.01
CA ILE A 393 3.66 -9.72 9.84
C ILE A 393 3.53 -9.35 11.32
N ARG A 394 2.86 -10.20 12.09
CA ARG A 394 2.86 -10.14 13.56
C ARG A 394 3.78 -11.21 14.13
N PHE A 395 4.71 -10.82 15.00
CA PHE A 395 5.56 -11.76 15.73
C PHE A 395 5.65 -11.42 17.23
N THR A 396 5.77 -12.44 18.08
CA THR A 396 6.11 -12.32 19.51
C THR A 396 7.08 -13.43 19.93
N GLY A 397 7.71 -13.35 21.11
CA GLY A 397 8.70 -14.33 21.57
C GLY A 397 10.16 -13.97 21.24
N ASP A 398 11.10 -14.81 21.66
CA ASP A 398 12.55 -14.61 21.47
C ASP A 398 13.03 -14.97 20.05
N SER A 399 14.21 -14.43 19.69
CA SER A 399 15.05 -14.93 18.59
C SER A 399 14.39 -14.86 17.21
N ASN A 400 13.47 -13.91 17.02
CA ASN A 400 12.72 -13.74 15.78
C ASN A 400 13.45 -12.80 14.81
N LEU A 401 13.48 -13.18 13.53
CA LEU A 401 14.08 -12.42 12.44
C LEU A 401 13.04 -12.19 11.34
N VAL A 402 12.69 -10.93 11.10
CA VAL A 402 11.88 -10.48 9.97
C VAL A 402 12.78 -9.66 9.04
N LYS A 403 13.19 -10.25 7.92
CA LYS A 403 14.27 -9.69 7.10
C LYS A 403 13.94 -9.62 5.62
N ASN A 404 14.23 -8.50 4.96
CA ASN A 404 14.16 -8.41 3.50
C ASN A 404 12.79 -8.87 2.94
N ASN A 405 11.69 -8.45 3.55
CA ASN A 405 10.35 -8.69 3.02
C ASN A 405 9.84 -7.43 2.30
N LEU A 406 9.01 -7.60 1.27
CA LEU A 406 8.18 -6.54 0.71
C LEU A 406 6.77 -6.66 1.30
N ILE A 407 6.28 -5.62 1.96
CA ILE A 407 4.92 -5.53 2.47
C ILE A 407 4.26 -4.31 1.86
N ASP A 408 3.27 -4.53 1.02
CA ASP A 408 2.56 -3.50 0.28
C ASP A 408 1.06 -3.58 0.53
N ARG A 409 0.46 -2.44 0.85
CA ARG A 409 -0.97 -2.27 1.07
C ARG A 409 -1.51 -3.13 2.22
N PHE A 410 -1.53 -2.56 3.41
CA PHE A 410 -1.99 -3.24 4.63
C PHE A 410 -2.93 -2.33 5.44
N CYS A 411 -3.58 -2.90 6.47
CA CYS A 411 -4.65 -2.26 7.22
C CYS A 411 -5.80 -1.77 6.33
N THR A 412 -6.24 -2.60 5.38
CA THR A 412 -7.30 -2.21 4.43
C THR A 412 -8.72 -2.47 4.94
N VAL A 413 -8.87 -3.22 6.03
CA VAL A 413 -10.14 -3.61 6.63
C VAL A 413 -10.19 -3.29 8.12
N LEU A 414 -9.10 -3.51 8.86
CA LEU A 414 -8.93 -3.09 10.26
C LEU A 414 -7.72 -2.16 10.34
N ASP A 415 -7.68 -1.32 11.36
CA ASP A 415 -6.55 -0.44 11.64
C ASP A 415 -6.16 -0.48 13.12
N ASP A 416 -5.30 0.45 13.57
CA ASP A 416 -4.50 0.28 14.78
C ASP A 416 -3.60 -0.96 14.65
N GLY A 417 -2.83 -0.97 13.56
CA GLY A 417 -1.99 -2.08 13.15
C GLY A 417 -0.88 -1.62 12.23
N ALA A 418 -0.09 -2.56 11.71
CA ALA A 418 1.11 -2.24 10.96
C ALA A 418 1.48 -3.24 9.88
N GLY A 419 2.40 -2.82 9.01
CA GLY A 419 3.10 -3.72 8.10
C GLY A 419 3.86 -4.79 8.89
N ILE A 420 4.61 -4.37 9.91
CA ILE A 420 5.25 -5.27 10.88
C ILE A 420 4.86 -4.84 12.31
N TYR A 421 4.33 -5.78 13.09
CA TYR A 421 3.79 -5.52 14.42
C TYR A 421 4.35 -6.51 15.47
N THR A 422 4.70 -6.01 16.65
CA THR A 422 4.99 -6.80 17.85
C THR A 422 4.35 -6.17 19.06
N TRP A 423 3.94 -7.00 20.01
CA TRP A 423 3.31 -6.60 21.27
C TRP A 423 3.70 -7.54 22.41
N THR A 424 3.89 -7.00 23.60
CA THR A 424 4.13 -7.77 24.83
C THR A 424 2.95 -7.64 25.80
N GLY A 425 2.36 -6.45 25.90
CA GLY A 425 1.21 -6.18 26.77
C GLY A 425 1.54 -6.00 28.24
N GLY A 426 0.50 -5.97 29.08
CA GLY A 426 0.59 -5.67 30.51
C GLY A 426 1.39 -6.69 31.34
N GLN A 427 1.57 -7.92 30.84
CA GLN A 427 2.46 -8.90 31.49
C GLN A 427 3.93 -8.48 31.44
N ASN A 428 4.28 -7.57 30.52
CA ASN A 428 5.57 -6.90 30.46
C ASN A 428 6.78 -7.88 30.38
N MET A 429 6.58 -9.04 29.74
CA MET A 429 7.62 -10.04 29.54
C MET A 429 8.80 -9.46 28.73
N THR A 430 10.01 -9.88 29.08
CA THR A 430 11.20 -9.47 28.33
C THR A 430 11.55 -10.54 27.30
N TYR A 431 11.44 -10.20 26.01
CA TYR A 431 11.90 -11.03 24.92
C TYR A 431 13.25 -10.54 24.40
N ASN A 432 14.07 -11.43 23.84
CA ASN A 432 15.44 -11.13 23.46
C ASN A 432 15.74 -11.52 22.02
N LYS A 433 16.79 -10.91 21.43
CA LYS A 433 17.34 -11.23 20.10
C LYS A 433 16.29 -11.12 18.97
N ARG A 434 15.55 -10.02 18.92
CA ARG A 434 14.49 -9.79 17.93
C ARG A 434 14.98 -8.79 16.90
N SER A 435 14.72 -9.03 15.61
CA SER A 435 15.30 -8.24 14.54
C SER A 435 14.32 -8.01 13.39
N ILE A 436 14.21 -6.77 12.93
CA ILE A 436 13.45 -6.29 11.77
C ILE A 436 14.45 -5.61 10.84
N ILE A 437 14.91 -6.29 9.79
CA ILE A 437 16.09 -5.87 9.01
C ILE A 437 15.78 -5.76 7.51
N GLY A 438 16.11 -4.63 6.88
CA GLY A 438 16.09 -4.53 5.41
C GLY A 438 14.71 -4.73 4.77
N ASN A 439 13.60 -4.58 5.50
CA ASN A 439 12.28 -4.74 4.92
C ASN A 439 11.86 -3.49 4.15
N ILE A 440 11.09 -3.66 3.08
CA ILE A 440 10.41 -2.58 2.36
C ILE A 440 8.93 -2.65 2.71
N ILE A 441 8.43 -1.60 3.36
CA ILE A 441 7.07 -1.53 3.89
C ILE A 441 6.41 -0.28 3.30
N VAL A 442 5.40 -0.47 2.47
CA VAL A 442 4.78 0.63 1.73
C VAL A 442 3.26 0.58 1.77
N ASN A 443 2.64 1.76 1.67
CA ASN A 443 1.19 1.92 1.50
C ASN A 443 0.36 1.38 2.68
N GLY A 444 0.65 1.81 3.92
CA GLY A 444 -0.26 1.58 5.05
C GLY A 444 -1.55 2.40 4.90
N ILE A 445 -2.69 1.76 4.66
CA ILE A 445 -3.93 2.44 4.22
C ILE A 445 -4.77 2.98 5.38
N GLY A 446 -4.94 2.19 6.44
CA GLY A 446 -5.88 2.51 7.52
C GLY A 446 -7.34 2.28 7.11
N ALA A 447 -8.20 2.00 8.08
CA ALA A 447 -9.58 1.63 7.86
C ALA A 447 -10.47 2.31 8.91
N PRO A 448 -10.61 3.65 8.85
CA PRO A 448 -11.35 4.43 9.83
C PRO A 448 -12.85 4.19 9.86
N GLU A 449 -13.41 3.58 8.80
CA GLU A 449 -14.86 3.45 8.66
C GLU A 449 -15.45 2.51 9.71
N GLY A 450 -16.61 2.89 10.24
CA GLY A 450 -17.25 2.18 11.36
C GLY A 450 -16.50 2.30 12.69
N THR A 451 -15.56 3.24 12.85
CA THR A 451 -14.87 3.53 14.12
C THR A 451 -15.36 4.83 14.76
N ASN A 452 -15.13 4.96 16.07
CA ASN A 452 -15.49 6.15 16.86
C ASN A 452 -14.65 7.41 16.56
N ARG A 453 -13.61 7.30 15.73
CA ARG A 453 -12.74 8.40 15.28
C ARG A 453 -12.41 8.19 13.80
N PRO A 454 -13.37 8.49 12.89
CA PRO A 454 -13.19 8.26 11.46
C PRO A 454 -12.18 9.22 10.82
N ASP A 455 -11.72 10.24 11.56
CA ASP A 455 -10.67 11.17 11.17
C ASP A 455 -9.25 10.58 11.27
N ILE A 456 -9.08 9.44 11.96
CA ILE A 456 -7.77 8.81 12.20
C ILE A 456 -7.59 7.59 11.32
N PHE A 457 -6.51 7.53 10.52
CA PHE A 457 -6.18 6.38 9.67
C PHE A 457 -5.00 5.61 10.27
N ALA A 458 -5.24 4.82 11.31
CA ALA A 458 -4.18 4.22 12.15
C ALA A 458 -3.45 3.03 11.49
N ALA A 459 -2.63 3.30 10.49
CA ALA A 459 -1.80 2.29 9.81
C ALA A 459 -0.32 2.66 9.87
N GLU A 460 0.43 1.89 10.66
CA GLU A 460 1.85 2.11 10.91
C GLU A 460 2.73 1.27 9.98
N GLY A 461 3.92 1.75 9.62
CA GLY A 461 4.88 0.90 8.93
C GLY A 461 5.40 -0.21 9.84
N ILE A 462 6.02 0.20 10.95
CA ILE A 462 6.52 -0.68 12.01
C ILE A 462 5.93 -0.24 13.35
N TYR A 463 5.27 -1.15 14.05
CA TYR A 463 4.63 -0.86 15.35
C TYR A 463 5.17 -1.77 16.45
N LEU A 464 5.88 -1.14 17.39
CA LEU A 464 6.42 -1.73 18.61
C LEU A 464 5.44 -1.36 19.72
N ASP A 465 4.40 -2.17 19.84
CA ASP A 465 3.31 -1.95 20.77
C ASP A 465 3.68 -2.40 22.19
N ASP A 466 2.83 -2.03 23.14
CA ASP A 466 3.06 -2.01 24.58
C ASP A 466 4.11 -3.00 25.10
N ASN A 467 5.11 -2.43 25.78
CA ASN A 467 6.14 -3.17 26.49
C ASN A 467 7.00 -4.08 25.59
N SER A 468 7.10 -3.79 24.29
CA SER A 468 8.07 -4.46 23.42
C SER A 468 9.51 -4.15 23.85
N THR A 469 10.37 -5.18 23.86
CA THR A 469 11.77 -5.13 24.36
C THR A 469 12.82 -5.73 23.41
N ASN A 470 14.05 -5.22 23.42
CA ASN A 470 15.22 -5.85 22.76
C ASN A 470 14.99 -6.17 21.27
N VAL A 471 14.53 -5.17 20.50
CA VAL A 471 14.35 -5.27 19.05
C VAL A 471 15.39 -4.41 18.34
N GLU A 472 16.08 -5.01 17.38
CA GLU A 472 16.85 -4.29 16.36
C GLU A 472 15.94 -4.01 15.15
N ILE A 473 15.89 -2.76 14.72
CA ILE A 473 15.18 -2.26 13.55
C ILE A 473 16.22 -1.58 12.68
N SER A 474 16.74 -2.29 11.67
CA SER A 474 17.86 -1.79 10.88
C SER A 474 17.71 -1.87 9.36
N GLY A 475 18.10 -0.82 8.65
CA GLY A 475 18.13 -0.80 7.17
C GLY A 475 16.77 -0.90 6.48
N ASN A 476 15.66 -0.73 7.19
CA ASN A 476 14.31 -0.83 6.60
C ASN A 476 13.97 0.43 5.80
N SER A 477 13.14 0.26 4.78
CA SER A 477 12.55 1.34 3.98
C SER A 477 11.05 1.36 4.21
N VAL A 478 10.53 2.44 4.78
CA VAL A 478 9.12 2.55 5.17
C VAL A 478 8.52 3.81 4.59
N ALA A 479 7.49 3.67 3.75
CA ALA A 479 6.93 4.81 3.05
C ALA A 479 5.42 4.77 2.84
N HIS A 480 4.82 5.95 2.66
CA HIS A 480 3.40 6.09 2.31
C HIS A 480 2.43 5.44 3.32
N CYS A 481 2.81 5.31 4.59
CA CYS A 481 1.91 4.87 5.65
C CYS A 481 1.09 6.06 6.15
N ARG A 482 -0.23 5.91 6.22
CA ARG A 482 -1.15 7.01 6.54
C ARG A 482 -0.95 7.60 7.94
N ASN A 483 -0.48 6.82 8.91
CA ASN A 483 -0.20 7.32 10.26
C ASN A 483 1.30 7.49 10.49
N ASN A 484 2.03 6.48 10.96
CA ASN A 484 3.45 6.59 11.30
C ASN A 484 4.33 5.68 10.44
N GLY A 485 5.56 6.12 10.17
CA GLY A 485 6.60 5.24 9.62
C GLY A 485 7.02 4.20 10.66
N ILE A 486 7.35 4.65 11.87
CA ILE A 486 7.56 3.79 13.02
C ILE A 486 6.83 4.36 14.24
N TYR A 487 6.15 3.47 14.97
CA TYR A 487 5.44 3.80 16.19
C TYR A 487 5.99 2.97 17.36
N VAL A 488 6.60 3.66 18.33
CA VAL A 488 7.17 3.08 19.54
C VAL A 488 6.26 3.40 20.72
N HIS A 489 5.58 2.39 21.24
CA HIS A 489 4.58 2.55 22.29
C HIS A 489 5.01 1.78 23.54
N ASN A 490 5.27 2.51 24.64
CA ASN A 490 5.69 1.97 25.94
C ASN A 490 6.83 0.93 25.87
N SER A 491 7.74 1.07 24.90
CA SER A 491 8.74 0.07 24.55
C SER A 491 10.16 0.50 24.96
N ARG A 492 11.06 -0.47 25.16
CA ARG A 492 12.40 -0.21 25.71
C ARG A 492 13.49 -1.11 25.10
N ASN A 493 14.75 -0.73 25.27
CA ASN A 493 15.91 -1.47 24.75
C ASN A 493 15.82 -1.71 23.23
N LEU A 494 15.64 -0.65 22.43
CA LEU A 494 15.53 -0.80 20.97
C LEU A 494 16.75 -0.20 20.27
N GLN A 495 17.13 -0.79 19.14
CA GLN A 495 18.11 -0.21 18.22
C GLN A 495 17.39 0.13 16.92
N ILE A 496 17.31 1.41 16.56
CA ILE A 496 16.66 1.90 15.34
C ILE A 496 17.76 2.52 14.48
N LEU A 497 18.27 1.76 13.51
CA LEU A 497 19.54 2.05 12.84
C LEU A 497 19.42 2.09 11.31
N ASN A 498 19.95 3.12 10.65
CA ASN A 498 20.10 3.16 9.19
C ASN A 498 18.78 2.98 8.39
N ASN A 499 17.62 3.28 8.96
CA ASN A 499 16.33 3.13 8.28
C ASN A 499 16.00 4.38 7.43
N THR A 500 15.19 4.21 6.40
CA THR A 500 14.60 5.30 5.61
C THR A 500 13.09 5.34 5.84
N PHE A 501 12.60 6.44 6.40
CA PHE A 501 11.18 6.71 6.61
C PHE A 501 10.77 7.88 5.72
N PHE A 502 9.90 7.64 4.75
CA PHE A 502 9.56 8.63 3.70
C PHE A 502 8.05 8.83 3.55
N ASN A 503 7.59 10.07 3.62
CA ASN A 503 6.20 10.44 3.29
C ASN A 503 5.13 9.61 4.06
N ASN A 504 5.42 9.30 5.32
CA ASN A 504 4.40 8.80 6.25
C ASN A 504 3.68 10.00 6.91
N GLY A 505 2.54 9.80 7.59
CA GLY A 505 1.90 10.89 8.34
C GLY A 505 2.85 11.56 9.35
N VAL A 506 3.57 10.74 10.11
CA VAL A 506 4.74 11.10 10.91
C VAL A 506 5.86 10.08 10.66
N GLN A 507 7.12 10.51 10.56
CA GLN A 507 8.19 9.55 10.23
C GLN A 507 8.58 8.69 11.45
N PHE A 508 8.64 9.30 12.65
CA PHE A 508 9.02 8.63 13.90
C PHE A 508 8.15 9.10 15.07
N THR A 509 7.49 8.16 15.75
CA THR A 509 6.63 8.48 16.89
C THR A 509 6.96 7.65 18.12
N THR A 510 7.00 8.29 19.28
CA THR A 510 7.05 7.63 20.59
C THR A 510 5.86 8.04 21.45
N VAL A 511 5.20 7.09 22.11
CA VAL A 511 4.13 7.36 23.08
C VAL A 511 4.41 6.59 24.37
N HIS A 512 4.54 7.32 25.49
CA HIS A 512 4.54 6.77 26.84
C HIS A 512 3.23 7.13 27.53
N ASP A 513 2.39 6.11 27.78
CA ASP A 513 1.08 6.29 28.39
C ASP A 513 0.79 5.37 29.60
N ASP A 514 -0.48 5.29 30.02
CA ASP A 514 -0.91 4.53 31.20
C ASP A 514 -1.06 3.02 30.94
N LEU A 515 -0.87 2.55 29.70
CA LEU A 515 -0.98 1.13 29.32
C LEU A 515 0.33 0.35 29.51
N GLY A 516 1.46 1.04 29.62
CA GLY A 516 2.76 0.40 29.77
C GLY A 516 3.80 1.19 30.54
N GLN A 517 5.06 0.76 30.40
CA GLN A 517 6.20 1.34 31.10
C GLN A 517 6.83 2.49 30.31
N ALA A 518 7.63 3.29 31.01
CA ALA A 518 8.38 4.38 30.41
C ALA A 518 9.28 3.88 29.26
N ILE A 519 9.26 4.64 28.16
CA ILE A 519 10.15 4.41 27.03
C ILE A 519 11.57 4.75 27.48
N SER A 520 12.49 3.82 27.27
CA SER A 520 13.88 3.98 27.72
C SER A 520 14.85 3.13 26.91
N ASN A 521 16.13 3.50 26.95
CA ASN A 521 17.23 2.77 26.33
C ASN A 521 17.04 2.54 24.82
N LEU A 522 16.58 3.57 24.10
CA LEU A 522 16.58 3.58 22.64
C LEU A 522 17.95 4.03 22.10
N THR A 523 18.45 3.33 21.08
CA THR A 523 19.59 3.78 20.27
C THR A 523 19.06 4.11 18.88
N ILE A 524 18.95 5.39 18.55
CA ILE A 524 18.34 5.85 17.30
C ILE A 524 19.44 6.50 16.48
N SER A 525 19.92 5.82 15.43
CA SER A 525 21.08 6.34 14.69
C SER A 525 21.06 6.15 13.18
N ASN A 526 21.59 7.13 12.47
CA ASN A 526 21.76 7.12 11.01
C ASN A 526 20.46 6.91 10.21
N ASN A 527 19.30 7.22 10.80
CA ASN A 527 18.02 7.11 10.10
C ASN A 527 17.76 8.36 9.24
N LYS A 528 17.00 8.18 8.17
CA LYS A 528 16.50 9.26 7.31
C LYS A 528 15.01 9.43 7.58
N PHE A 529 14.63 10.45 8.34
CA PHE A 529 13.24 10.86 8.55
C PHE A 529 12.90 11.95 7.54
N PHE A 530 12.17 11.59 6.50
CA PHE A 530 11.91 12.47 5.36
C PHE A 530 10.41 12.73 5.20
N SER A 531 9.98 13.96 5.48
CA SER A 531 8.63 14.45 5.21
C SER A 531 8.56 15.06 3.82
N LYS A 532 7.63 14.55 3.00
CA LYS A 532 7.43 15.02 1.62
C LYS A 532 6.54 16.26 1.58
N LYS A 533 5.61 16.42 2.52
CA LYS A 533 4.63 17.51 2.54
C LYS A 533 4.85 18.51 3.70
N PRO A 534 4.42 19.78 3.56
CA PRO A 534 4.58 20.80 4.60
C PRO A 534 3.84 20.50 5.92
N ASP A 535 2.81 19.66 5.91
CA ASP A 535 2.01 19.28 7.08
C ASP A 535 2.56 18.05 7.82
N GLN A 536 3.45 17.29 7.20
CA GLN A 536 4.07 16.10 7.79
C GLN A 536 5.24 16.47 8.69
N ILE A 537 5.22 16.03 9.94
CA ILE A 537 6.34 16.21 10.89
C ILE A 537 7.32 15.03 10.82
N ASN A 538 8.59 15.28 11.17
CA ASN A 538 9.57 14.18 11.22
C ASN A 538 9.41 13.35 12.48
N ALA A 539 9.29 13.98 13.65
CA ALA A 539 9.19 13.27 14.92
C ALA A 539 8.07 13.79 15.84
N LEU A 540 7.35 12.86 16.47
CA LEU A 540 6.31 13.10 17.46
C LEU A 540 6.62 12.35 18.75
N LEU A 541 6.87 13.05 19.85
CA LEU A 541 7.14 12.42 21.14
C LEU A 541 6.06 12.81 22.15
N ARG A 542 5.31 11.83 22.63
CA ARG A 542 4.25 12.04 23.63
C ARG A 542 4.57 11.28 24.90
N SER A 543 4.36 11.93 26.03
CA SER A 543 4.60 11.33 27.34
C SER A 543 3.61 11.84 28.36
N LYS A 544 3.10 10.98 29.24
CA LYS A 544 2.39 11.43 30.45
C LYS A 544 3.29 12.08 31.49
N ALA A 545 4.58 11.74 31.49
CA ALA A 545 5.51 12.01 32.58
C ALA A 545 6.55 13.08 32.24
N ASN A 546 6.53 13.64 31.03
CA ASN A 546 7.54 14.58 30.52
C ASN A 546 8.98 14.01 30.55
N ASP A 547 9.13 12.71 30.34
CA ASP A 547 10.39 11.96 30.45
C ASP A 547 11.21 11.89 29.15
N PHE A 548 11.04 12.87 28.25
CA PHE A 548 11.66 12.90 26.93
C PHE A 548 13.20 12.75 26.97
N GLN A 549 13.85 13.29 28.00
CA GLN A 549 15.30 13.19 28.23
C GLN A 549 15.81 11.77 28.54
N ASN A 550 14.91 10.84 28.89
CA ASN A 550 15.24 9.48 29.33
C ASN A 550 14.97 8.43 28.24
N ILE A 551 14.40 8.82 27.10
CA ILE A 551 14.01 7.91 26.01
C ILE A 551 15.23 7.15 25.47
N GLY A 552 16.34 7.83 25.22
CA GLY A 552 17.51 7.18 24.63
C GLY A 552 18.54 8.15 24.07
N SER A 553 19.33 7.66 23.12
CA SER A 553 20.38 8.39 22.43
C SER A 553 20.06 8.55 20.94
N PHE A 554 20.38 9.73 20.39
CA PHE A 554 20.16 10.07 18.99
C PHE A 554 21.48 10.47 18.34
N SER A 555 21.89 9.82 17.26
CA SER A 555 23.14 10.18 16.57
C SER A 555 23.08 9.94 15.06
N GLY A 556 23.61 10.88 14.27
CA GLY A 556 23.70 10.74 12.82
C GLY A 556 22.37 10.69 12.05
N ASN A 557 21.24 10.97 12.68
CA ASN A 557 19.93 10.98 12.00
C ASN A 557 19.77 12.24 11.12
N TYR A 558 18.97 12.12 10.06
CA TYR A 558 18.57 13.21 9.17
C TYR A 558 17.08 13.49 9.32
N TYR A 559 16.71 14.75 9.48
CA TYR A 559 15.32 15.22 9.59
C TYR A 559 15.08 16.20 8.45
N ALA A 560 14.54 15.70 7.35
CA ALA A 560 14.33 16.48 6.14
C ALA A 560 12.84 16.82 5.98
N ARG A 561 12.55 18.11 5.82
CA ARG A 561 11.26 18.65 5.40
C ARG A 561 11.51 19.73 4.34
N PRO A 562 11.85 19.38 3.08
CA PRO A 562 12.34 20.34 2.10
C PRO A 562 11.40 21.52 1.81
N LEU A 563 10.10 21.39 2.06
CA LEU A 563 9.11 22.45 1.86
C LEU A 563 8.79 23.25 3.14
N ASP A 564 9.24 22.79 4.31
CA ASP A 564 9.02 23.47 5.60
C ASP A 564 9.95 22.97 6.72
N ASP A 565 11.22 23.40 6.71
CA ASP A 565 12.27 22.87 7.60
C ASP A 565 12.34 23.56 8.97
N ASN A 566 11.40 24.45 9.29
CA ASN A 566 11.45 25.26 10.51
C ASN A 566 11.15 24.45 11.77
N MET A 567 10.21 23.50 11.69
CA MET A 567 9.68 22.76 12.84
C MET A 567 9.69 21.26 12.60
N THR A 568 10.67 20.54 13.11
CA THR A 568 10.89 19.13 12.74
C THR A 568 10.39 18.14 13.79
N ILE A 569 10.40 18.55 15.06
CA ILE A 569 10.10 17.70 16.21
C ILE A 569 9.00 18.35 17.06
N PHE A 570 7.99 17.56 17.42
CA PHE A 570 6.91 17.98 18.30
C PHE A 570 6.88 17.10 19.55
N THR A 571 6.79 17.74 20.73
CA THR A 571 6.56 17.04 21.99
C THR A 571 5.24 17.42 22.63
N GLN A 572 4.63 16.46 23.31
CA GLN A 572 3.41 16.69 24.08
C GLN A 572 3.43 15.95 25.41
N ASN A 573 3.34 16.70 26.50
CA ASN A 573 2.81 16.16 27.75
C ASN A 573 1.28 16.23 27.70
N TYR A 574 0.63 15.08 27.53
CA TYR A 574 -0.82 15.06 27.39
C TYR A 574 -1.57 15.04 28.73
N LYS A 575 -0.89 14.81 29.87
CA LYS A 575 -1.50 14.97 31.21
C LYS A 575 -1.57 16.44 31.63
N THR A 576 -0.54 17.22 31.36
CA THR A 576 -0.51 18.67 31.63
C THR A 576 -0.99 19.51 30.44
N ASN A 577 -1.32 18.87 29.32
CA ASN A 577 -1.62 19.49 28.02
C ASN A 577 -0.52 20.47 27.55
N THR A 578 0.73 20.26 27.97
CA THR A 578 1.87 21.05 27.53
C THR A 578 2.33 20.55 26.17
N LYS A 579 2.43 21.44 25.20
CA LYS A 579 2.85 21.15 23.83
C LYS A 579 4.06 22.00 23.51
N GLN A 580 5.06 21.42 22.87
CA GLN A 580 6.25 22.16 22.51
C GLN A 580 6.79 21.71 21.16
N TRP A 581 7.28 22.70 20.44
CA TRP A 581 7.73 22.62 19.09
C TRP A 581 9.24 22.86 19.11
N TYR A 582 9.99 22.00 18.45
CA TYR A 582 11.44 22.10 18.37
C TYR A 582 11.91 22.11 16.92
N SER A 583 12.76 23.10 16.61
CA SER A 583 13.73 22.93 15.53
C SER A 583 14.73 21.84 15.91
N PHE A 584 15.47 21.36 14.92
CA PHE A 584 16.61 20.47 15.15
C PHE A 584 17.60 21.03 16.19
N LYS A 585 18.05 22.28 16.01
CA LYS A 585 19.07 22.91 16.85
C LYS A 585 18.58 23.12 18.28
N SER A 586 17.33 23.54 18.46
CA SER A 586 16.76 23.73 19.80
C SER A 586 16.52 22.39 20.51
N TRP A 587 16.10 21.34 19.79
CA TRP A 587 16.01 20.00 20.36
C TRP A 587 17.37 19.50 20.88
N GLN A 588 18.42 19.68 20.07
CA GLN A 588 19.78 19.30 20.43
C GLN A 588 20.26 20.05 21.68
N ALA A 589 20.00 21.37 21.76
CA ALA A 589 20.37 22.19 22.90
C ALA A 589 19.60 21.80 24.18
N SER A 590 18.30 21.48 24.07
CA SER A 590 17.45 21.16 25.21
C SER A 590 17.72 19.76 25.81
N TYR A 591 18.13 18.79 24.99
CA TYR A 591 18.24 17.39 25.44
C TYR A 591 19.65 16.79 25.33
N GLY A 592 20.66 17.58 24.93
CA GLY A 592 22.09 17.47 25.30
C GLY A 592 22.88 16.18 24.95
N LYS A 593 22.23 15.11 24.48
CA LYS A 593 22.85 13.80 24.21
C LYS A 593 22.95 13.46 22.71
N ASN A 594 22.71 14.44 21.83
CA ASN A 594 22.42 14.19 20.43
C ASN A 594 23.48 14.81 19.50
N LYS A 595 24.10 14.01 18.62
CA LYS A 595 25.00 14.45 17.53
C LYS A 595 24.36 14.06 16.21
N GLU A 596 23.38 14.81 15.74
CA GLU A 596 22.63 14.44 14.52
C GLU A 596 23.33 14.94 13.25
N ALA A 597 22.99 14.36 12.09
CA ALA A 597 23.75 14.55 10.86
C ALA A 597 23.32 15.73 9.99
N GLY A 598 22.05 16.16 10.03
CA GLY A 598 21.61 17.34 9.29
C GLY A 598 20.11 17.42 8.96
N ALA A 599 19.75 18.52 8.30
CA ALA A 599 18.41 18.85 7.84
C ALA A 599 18.23 18.57 6.33
N SER A 600 17.25 19.22 5.68
CA SER A 600 16.99 19.03 4.24
C SER A 600 18.21 19.39 3.38
N PRO A 601 18.53 18.61 2.33
CA PRO A 601 19.69 18.88 1.47
C PRO A 601 19.49 20.13 0.60
N VAL A 602 18.23 20.39 0.22
CA VAL A 602 17.76 21.50 -0.60
C VAL A 602 16.45 22.01 -0.01
N GLN A 603 16.29 23.33 0.09
CA GLN A 603 15.01 23.96 0.40
C GLN A 603 14.23 24.17 -0.90
N ILE A 604 12.99 23.71 -0.94
CA ILE A 604 12.06 23.86 -2.05
C ILE A 604 11.06 24.95 -1.67
N LYS A 605 10.84 25.91 -2.56
CA LYS A 605 9.82 26.93 -2.33
C LYS A 605 8.44 26.26 -2.19
N PRO A 606 7.65 26.56 -1.15
CA PRO A 606 6.36 25.90 -0.91
C PRO A 606 5.28 26.28 -1.94
N HIS A 607 5.44 27.42 -2.62
CA HIS A 607 4.54 27.90 -3.65
C HIS A 607 5.29 28.71 -4.72
N THR A 608 4.65 28.88 -5.87
CA THR A 608 5.03 29.82 -6.92
C THR A 608 3.99 30.93 -6.99
N LEU A 609 4.44 32.18 -6.87
CA LEU A 609 3.59 33.36 -7.02
C LEU A 609 3.32 33.63 -8.51
N ILE A 610 2.05 33.70 -8.90
CA ILE A 610 1.62 34.00 -10.27
C ILE A 610 1.35 35.49 -10.43
N SER A 611 0.60 36.08 -9.50
CA SER A 611 0.34 37.52 -9.44
C SER A 611 0.08 37.96 -8.01
N ILE A 612 0.32 39.24 -7.73
CA ILE A 612 0.02 39.87 -6.45
C ILE A 612 -0.45 41.30 -6.69
N ASP A 613 -1.45 41.73 -5.93
CA ASP A 613 -1.93 43.11 -5.91
C ASP A 613 -1.19 43.90 -4.83
N ASP A 614 0.09 44.21 -5.10
CA ASP A 614 0.95 44.95 -4.16
C ASP A 614 0.47 46.41 -3.95
N ASP A 615 -0.38 46.94 -4.83
CA ASP A 615 -0.94 48.29 -4.73
C ASP A 615 -2.03 48.39 -3.63
N HIS A 616 -2.69 47.28 -3.30
CA HIS A 616 -3.74 47.22 -2.30
C HIS A 616 -3.33 46.41 -1.06
N ASN A 617 -2.30 46.88 -0.36
CA ASN A 617 -1.92 46.32 0.94
C ASN A 617 -3.05 46.52 1.96
N LYS A 618 -3.58 45.42 2.50
CA LYS A 618 -4.65 45.45 3.51
C LYS A 618 -4.20 46.01 4.85
N TYR A 619 -2.90 46.00 5.15
CA TYR A 619 -2.36 46.68 6.32
C TYR A 619 -1.79 48.06 5.91
N PRO A 620 -2.45 49.18 6.23
CA PRO A 620 -2.11 50.48 5.66
C PRO A 620 -0.79 51.08 6.21
N ASN A 621 -0.30 50.60 7.35
CA ASN A 621 0.86 51.15 8.06
C ASN A 621 2.11 50.25 7.91
N LYS A 622 2.46 49.92 6.65
CA LYS A 622 3.44 48.88 6.28
C LYS A 622 4.77 48.99 7.03
N GLY A 623 5.32 50.20 7.17
CA GLY A 623 6.60 50.49 7.83
C GLY A 623 6.47 51.18 9.19
N PHE A 624 5.28 51.12 9.80
CA PHE A 624 4.96 51.82 11.04
C PHE A 624 5.22 53.34 10.96
N GLU A 625 4.93 53.98 9.82
CA GLU A 625 5.20 55.39 9.55
C GLU A 625 4.27 56.34 10.29
N THR A 626 3.01 55.93 10.52
CA THR A 626 1.97 56.75 11.14
C THR A 626 1.82 56.52 12.65
N GLY A 627 2.81 55.85 13.27
CA GLY A 627 2.82 55.50 14.69
C GLY A 627 2.21 54.12 15.01
N VAL A 628 1.85 53.90 16.28
CA VAL A 628 1.39 52.60 16.82
C VAL A 628 -0.03 52.63 17.40
N SER A 629 -0.81 53.64 17.04
CA SER A 629 -2.22 53.73 17.47
C SER A 629 -3.01 52.53 16.97
N GLY A 630 -3.83 51.93 17.83
CA GLY A 630 -4.65 50.75 17.51
C GLY A 630 -3.91 49.40 17.54
N LEU A 631 -2.61 49.37 17.87
CA LEU A 631 -1.89 48.12 18.06
C LEU A 631 -2.21 47.49 19.42
N TYR A 632 -2.43 46.17 19.42
CA TYR A 632 -2.75 45.43 20.64
C TYR A 632 -1.77 44.26 20.83
N CYS A 633 -1.14 44.22 22.00
CA CYS A 633 -0.28 43.13 22.48
C CYS A 633 -0.91 42.59 23.76
N TRP A 634 -1.26 41.31 23.78
CA TRP A 634 -1.90 40.67 24.92
C TRP A 634 -1.09 39.50 25.46
N SER A 635 -1.12 39.33 26.76
CA SER A 635 -0.61 38.15 27.47
C SER A 635 -1.44 37.92 28.72
N PRO A 636 -1.60 36.66 29.17
CA PRO A 636 -2.34 36.35 30.40
C PRO A 636 -1.67 36.93 31.66
N THR A 637 -0.35 37.15 31.62
CA THR A 637 0.44 37.74 32.72
C THR A 637 0.65 39.24 32.58
N ASN A 638 0.02 39.88 31.59
CA ASN A 638 0.09 41.31 31.34
C ASN A 638 1.53 41.85 31.16
N ASP A 639 2.37 41.08 30.47
CA ASP A 639 3.79 41.36 30.20
C ASP A 639 4.14 41.41 28.70
N CYS A 640 3.14 41.61 27.82
CA CYS A 640 3.31 41.81 26.38
C CYS A 640 3.39 43.32 26.10
N PHE A 641 4.53 43.79 25.60
CA PHE A 641 4.79 45.20 25.35
C PHE A 641 5.11 45.47 23.88
N THR A 642 4.69 46.63 23.39
CA THR A 642 5.07 47.16 22.09
C THR A 642 5.78 48.50 22.26
N VAL A 643 6.88 48.70 21.54
CA VAL A 643 7.65 49.95 21.54
C VAL A 643 7.88 50.38 20.10
N TRP A 644 7.33 51.54 19.72
CA TRP A 644 7.63 52.14 18.43
C TRP A 644 9.06 52.65 18.40
N THR A 645 9.82 52.27 17.39
CA THR A 645 11.21 52.68 17.23
C THR A 645 11.37 53.44 15.93
N THR A 646 11.96 54.65 16.01
CA THR A 646 12.28 55.47 14.82
C THR A 646 13.61 55.07 14.18
N THR A 647 14.43 54.31 14.92
CA THR A 647 15.65 53.64 14.46
C THR A 647 15.64 52.22 14.98
N SER A 648 15.89 51.24 14.10
CA SER A 648 15.84 49.83 14.45
C SER A 648 16.90 49.00 13.73
N PRO A 649 17.20 47.78 14.20
CA PRO A 649 18.05 46.82 13.50
C PRO A 649 17.52 46.35 12.13
N LEU A 650 16.27 46.66 11.78
CA LEU A 650 15.67 46.33 10.48
C LEU A 650 15.84 47.44 9.42
N GLU A 651 16.58 48.50 9.76
CA GLU A 651 16.78 49.74 8.99
C GLU A 651 15.50 50.61 8.97
N GLY A 652 15.55 51.79 9.59
CA GLY A 652 14.40 52.70 9.66
C GLY A 652 13.45 52.44 10.83
N ARG A 653 12.16 52.73 10.62
CA ARG A 653 11.11 52.60 11.64
C ARG A 653 10.69 51.13 11.78
N ALA A 654 10.38 50.71 13.00
CA ALA A 654 9.87 49.37 13.26
C ALA A 654 9.08 49.35 14.58
N ILE A 655 8.28 48.31 14.78
CA ILE A 655 7.70 48.01 16.08
C ILE A 655 8.54 46.93 16.78
N LYS A 656 8.97 47.20 18.02
CA LYS A 656 9.55 46.19 18.89
C LYS A 656 8.44 45.56 19.72
N ILE A 657 8.36 44.24 19.74
CA ILE A 657 7.41 43.45 20.50
C ILE A 657 8.19 42.58 21.48
N SER A 658 7.87 42.63 22.77
CA SER A 658 8.58 41.88 23.79
C SER A 658 7.71 41.44 24.96
N GLY A 659 8.05 40.32 25.58
CA GLY A 659 7.44 39.85 26.83
C GLY A 659 8.26 38.76 27.48
N ALA A 660 7.97 38.43 28.74
CA ALA A 660 8.67 37.39 29.49
C ALA A 660 7.95 36.02 29.40
N SER A 661 6.69 36.02 29.00
CA SER A 661 5.82 34.84 28.90
C SER A 661 5.20 34.67 27.50
N TYR A 662 4.08 33.94 27.40
CA TYR A 662 3.25 33.85 26.20
C TYR A 662 2.65 35.21 25.83
N GLY A 663 2.71 35.58 24.55
CA GLY A 663 2.12 36.83 24.05
C GLY A 663 1.52 36.71 22.65
N GLN A 664 0.56 37.58 22.37
CA GLN A 664 -0.11 37.71 21.08
C GLN A 664 -0.11 39.17 20.63
N PHE A 665 0.31 39.42 19.40
CA PHE A 665 0.31 40.74 18.79
C PHE A 665 -0.54 40.73 17.52
N ASN A 666 -1.47 41.67 17.40
CA ASN A 666 -2.47 41.68 16.32
C ASN A 666 -2.36 42.95 15.46
N LEU A 667 -2.52 42.78 14.14
CA LEU A 667 -2.61 43.85 13.15
C LEU A 667 -3.93 43.73 12.37
N GLU A 668 -4.86 44.69 12.53
CA GLU A 668 -6.14 44.67 11.83
C GLU A 668 -5.96 44.94 10.32
N VAL A 669 -6.64 44.14 9.48
CA VAL A 669 -6.52 44.14 8.01
C VAL A 669 -7.86 44.16 7.27
N GLY A 670 -8.97 44.33 8.01
CA GLY A 670 -10.31 44.39 7.44
C GLY A 670 -10.79 43.04 6.89
N SER A 671 -11.52 43.07 5.77
CA SER A 671 -12.23 41.90 5.26
C SER A 671 -11.36 40.92 4.49
N ILE A 672 -11.63 39.64 4.67
CA ILE A 672 -11.00 38.49 3.99
C ILE A 672 -12.08 37.64 3.32
N ASP A 673 -11.79 37.09 2.15
CA ASP A 673 -12.70 36.26 1.36
C ASP A 673 -12.10 34.86 1.16
N ARG A 674 -12.89 33.82 1.47
CA ARG A 674 -12.53 32.41 1.29
C ARG A 674 -12.16 32.02 -0.14
N ASN A 675 -12.65 32.76 -1.13
CA ASN A 675 -12.42 32.49 -2.55
C ASN A 675 -11.13 33.15 -3.08
N LYS A 676 -10.41 33.89 -2.23
CA LYS A 676 -9.16 34.55 -2.58
C LYS A 676 -7.98 33.92 -1.85
N GLN A 677 -6.78 34.13 -2.39
CA GLN A 677 -5.53 33.84 -1.70
C GLN A 677 -4.85 35.13 -1.30
N TYR A 678 -4.04 35.05 -0.25
CA TYR A 678 -3.30 36.20 0.26
C TYR A 678 -1.84 35.84 0.47
N ILE A 679 -0.97 36.80 0.22
CA ILE A 679 0.45 36.71 0.54
C ILE A 679 0.75 37.68 1.66
N LEU A 680 1.19 37.15 2.80
CA LEU A 680 1.68 37.91 3.94
C LEU A 680 3.20 38.02 3.86
N ARG A 681 3.71 39.24 3.76
CA ARG A 681 5.14 39.57 3.79
C ARG A 681 5.47 40.41 5.00
N PHE A 682 6.63 40.18 5.61
CA PHE A 682 7.17 41.00 6.69
C PHE A 682 8.66 40.76 6.91
N SER A 683 9.35 41.75 7.45
CA SER A 683 10.72 41.67 7.94
C SER A 683 10.72 41.50 9.45
N VAL A 684 11.55 40.59 9.97
CA VAL A 684 11.65 40.34 11.41
C VAL A 684 13.10 40.11 11.84
N LEU A 685 13.46 40.59 13.03
CA LEU A 685 14.74 40.34 13.70
C LEU A 685 14.48 40.19 15.20
N ALA A 686 15.02 39.17 15.84
CA ALA A 686 14.82 38.89 17.27
C ALA A 686 16.10 39.08 18.09
N GLU A 687 16.01 39.49 19.35
CA GLU A 687 17.19 39.57 20.23
C GLU A 687 17.79 38.19 20.53
N SER A 688 16.95 37.17 20.52
CA SER A 688 17.35 35.77 20.69
C SER A 688 16.49 34.89 19.79
N GLU A 689 17.02 33.71 19.45
CA GLU A 689 16.29 32.71 18.67
C GLU A 689 14.96 32.34 19.38
N SER A 690 13.83 32.47 18.68
CA SER A 690 12.49 32.17 19.20
C SER A 690 11.54 31.78 18.06
N ASP A 691 10.32 31.38 18.38
CA ASP A 691 9.33 30.88 17.43
C ASP A 691 8.02 31.70 17.54
N LEU A 692 7.45 32.06 16.39
CA LEU A 692 6.15 32.72 16.29
C LEU A 692 5.19 31.90 15.42
N ASN A 693 3.94 31.82 15.84
CA ASN A 693 2.83 31.43 14.98
C ASN A 693 2.26 32.67 14.30
N VAL A 694 2.02 32.57 13.00
CA VAL A 694 1.46 33.64 12.16
C VAL A 694 0.25 33.13 11.41
N TYR A 695 -0.89 33.79 11.59
CA TYR A 695 -2.17 33.40 10.99
C TYR A 695 -3.20 34.52 11.04
N LEU A 696 -4.33 34.31 10.39
CA LEU A 696 -5.50 35.20 10.44
C LEU A 696 -6.46 34.77 11.53
N VAL A 697 -6.99 35.74 12.26
CA VAL A 697 -7.96 35.58 13.35
C VAL A 697 -9.03 36.67 13.25
N GLN A 698 -10.23 36.42 13.77
CA GLN A 698 -11.23 37.48 13.94
C GLN A 698 -10.65 38.62 14.79
N SER A 699 -10.89 39.88 14.40
CA SER A 699 -10.42 41.06 15.16
C SER A 699 -11.17 41.28 16.48
N TYR A 700 -12.27 40.55 16.69
CA TYR A 700 -13.11 40.64 17.88
C TYR A 700 -13.54 39.25 18.36
N THR A 701 -14.17 39.21 19.53
CA THR A 701 -14.74 37.97 20.10
C THR A 701 -15.65 37.26 19.08
N PRO A 702 -15.57 35.93 18.91
CA PRO A 702 -14.87 34.94 19.73
C PRO A 702 -13.40 34.62 19.35
N TRP A 703 -12.73 35.43 18.52
CA TRP A 703 -11.32 35.24 18.15
C TRP A 703 -11.03 33.93 17.42
N GLN A 704 -11.94 33.49 16.54
CA GLN A 704 -11.74 32.25 15.79
C GLN A 704 -10.58 32.38 14.81
N THR A 705 -9.79 31.31 14.70
CA THR A 705 -8.74 31.17 13.69
C THR A 705 -9.37 31.04 12.30
N LEU A 706 -8.95 31.89 11.37
CA LEU A 706 -9.51 32.01 10.02
C LEU A 706 -8.61 31.40 8.94
N SER A 707 -7.36 31.09 9.25
CA SER A 707 -6.41 30.49 8.30
C SER A 707 -5.59 29.36 8.93
N THR A 708 -4.85 28.62 8.12
CA THR A 708 -3.81 27.73 8.62
C THR A 708 -2.79 28.50 9.48
N ILE A 709 -2.37 27.91 10.59
CA ILE A 709 -1.34 28.46 11.46
C ILE A 709 0.04 28.16 10.87
N LYS A 710 0.81 29.20 10.55
CA LYS A 710 2.19 29.06 10.08
C LYS A 710 3.16 29.37 11.22
N SER A 711 3.91 28.38 11.68
CA SER A 711 5.03 28.60 12.60
C SER A 711 6.28 29.05 11.84
N ILE A 712 6.93 30.10 12.33
CA ILE A 712 8.16 30.67 11.78
C ILE A 712 9.21 30.85 12.87
N ARG A 713 10.48 30.83 12.47
CA ARG A 713 11.65 30.99 13.36
C ARG A 713 12.17 32.42 13.28
N ILE A 714 12.24 33.12 14.39
CA ILE A 714 12.85 34.45 14.45
C ILE A 714 14.25 34.34 15.05
N THR A 715 15.21 35.07 14.49
CA THR A 715 16.64 34.97 14.86
C THR A 715 17.25 36.37 15.01
N PRO A 716 18.45 36.49 15.60
CA PRO A 716 19.25 37.73 15.58
C PRO A 716 19.76 38.19 14.21
N THR A 717 19.27 37.57 13.13
CA THR A 717 19.51 38.01 11.76
C THR A 717 18.19 38.45 11.15
N ARG A 718 18.22 39.56 10.38
CA ARG A 718 17.06 40.03 9.61
C ARG A 718 16.60 38.93 8.66
N THR A 719 15.34 38.52 8.80
CA THR A 719 14.71 37.56 7.91
C THR A 719 13.47 38.18 7.31
N ASN A 720 13.31 38.04 5.99
CA ASN A 720 12.08 38.40 5.29
C ASN A 720 11.25 37.14 5.08
N TYR A 721 10.02 37.16 5.58
CA TYR A 721 9.07 36.07 5.43
C TYR A 721 8.07 36.36 4.32
N GLU A 722 7.68 35.32 3.60
CA GLU A 722 6.53 35.30 2.69
C GLU A 722 5.68 34.07 3.04
N VAL A 723 4.42 34.30 3.41
CA VAL A 723 3.49 33.26 3.84
C VAL A 723 2.26 33.29 2.92
N LEU A 724 2.02 32.17 2.23
CA LEU A 724 0.79 31.95 1.47
C LEU A 724 -0.34 31.56 2.41
N ILE A 725 -1.42 32.33 2.35
CA ILE A 725 -2.69 32.04 3.03
C ILE A 725 -3.68 31.61 1.95
N SER A 726 -4.00 30.32 1.93
CA SER A 726 -4.94 29.72 0.99
C SER A 726 -6.23 29.31 1.69
N ASN A 727 -7.38 29.53 1.05
CA ASN A 727 -8.71 29.15 1.53
C ASN A 727 -9.02 29.63 2.97
N PRO A 728 -8.86 30.93 3.28
CA PRO A 728 -9.26 31.42 4.59
C PRO A 728 -10.78 31.29 4.81
N VAL A 729 -11.23 31.49 6.04
CA VAL A 729 -12.65 31.70 6.33
C VAL A 729 -12.99 33.16 6.02
N SER A 730 -14.08 33.40 5.28
CA SER A 730 -14.54 34.77 5.01
C SER A 730 -14.93 35.48 6.31
N GLU A 731 -14.44 36.69 6.50
CA GLU A 731 -14.68 37.50 7.71
C GLU A 731 -14.59 38.98 7.35
N ALA A 732 -15.45 39.81 7.94
CA ALA A 732 -15.50 41.24 7.69
C ALA A 732 -14.39 42.00 8.45
N SER A 733 -14.04 41.54 9.65
CA SER A 733 -13.01 42.15 10.51
C SER A 733 -11.97 41.11 10.92
N THR A 734 -10.85 41.10 10.22
CA THR A 734 -9.73 40.17 10.43
C THR A 734 -8.49 40.87 10.92
N SER A 735 -7.70 40.19 11.76
CA SER A 735 -6.36 40.61 12.14
C SER A 735 -5.32 39.54 11.76
N ILE A 736 -4.12 39.99 11.39
CA ILE A 736 -2.92 39.13 11.37
C ILE A 736 -2.47 38.98 12.83
N GLN A 737 -2.34 37.74 13.29
CA GLN A 737 -1.90 37.41 14.63
C GLN A 737 -0.46 36.87 14.60
N PHE A 738 0.42 37.50 15.37
CA PHE A 738 1.76 37.02 15.72
C PHE A 738 1.74 36.53 17.16
N GLN A 739 1.77 35.22 17.35
CA GLN A 739 1.66 34.56 18.65
C GLN A 739 3.00 33.93 19.02
N SER A 740 3.53 34.17 20.22
CA SER A 740 4.73 33.48 20.69
C SER A 740 4.43 32.00 20.98
N VAL A 741 5.33 31.12 20.54
CA VAL A 741 5.18 29.66 20.74
C VAL A 741 5.79 29.21 22.06
N ASN A 742 6.90 29.85 22.47
CA ASN A 742 7.59 29.61 23.73
C ASN A 742 7.41 30.83 24.65
N GLY A 743 8.03 30.82 25.84
CA GLY A 743 8.05 31.96 26.77
C GLY A 743 8.77 33.19 26.20
N LYS A 744 9.54 33.90 27.04
CA LYS A 744 10.23 35.17 26.71
C LYS A 744 10.52 35.38 25.22
N PHE A 745 9.96 36.45 24.66
CA PHE A 745 10.16 36.86 23.27
C PHE A 745 10.57 38.33 23.22
N SER A 746 11.36 38.71 22.23
CA SER A 746 11.73 40.10 21.97
C SER A 746 12.21 40.23 20.52
N TYR A 747 11.47 40.96 19.70
CA TYR A 747 11.74 41.09 18.27
C TYR A 747 11.24 42.41 17.68
N TRP A 748 11.88 42.84 16.60
CA TRP A 748 11.44 43.93 15.75
C TRP A 748 10.68 43.36 14.56
N LEU A 749 9.59 44.00 14.18
CA LEU A 749 8.76 43.70 13.02
C LEU A 749 8.64 44.96 12.15
N ASP A 750 8.76 44.78 10.85
CA ASP A 750 8.67 45.85 9.85
C ASP A 750 8.19 45.32 8.49
N ASN A 751 7.91 46.20 7.53
CA ASN A 751 7.53 45.89 6.15
C ASN A 751 6.33 44.95 6.02
N VAL A 752 5.33 45.10 6.89
CA VAL A 752 4.17 44.20 6.93
C VAL A 752 3.22 44.49 5.77
N SER A 753 2.98 43.48 4.95
CA SER A 753 2.09 43.55 3.80
C SER A 753 1.23 42.29 3.72
N LEU A 754 -0.08 42.48 3.58
CA LEU A 754 -1.03 41.42 3.28
C LEU A 754 -1.79 41.81 2.02
N CYS A 755 -1.44 41.19 0.91
CA CYS A 755 -2.00 41.51 -0.40
C CYS A 755 -2.77 40.32 -0.96
N GLU A 756 -3.80 40.59 -1.73
CA GLU A 756 -4.47 39.58 -2.55
C GLU A 756 -3.48 39.05 -3.60
N ALA A 757 -3.50 37.75 -3.81
CA ALA A 757 -2.56 37.09 -4.70
C ALA A 757 -3.20 35.91 -5.43
N VAL A 758 -2.54 35.49 -6.50
CA VAL A 758 -2.75 34.19 -7.14
C VAL A 758 -1.44 33.44 -7.04
N ALA A 759 -1.45 32.28 -6.38
CA ALA A 759 -0.28 31.44 -6.18
C ALA A 759 -0.64 29.97 -6.40
N SER A 760 0.30 29.22 -6.98
CA SER A 760 0.19 27.78 -7.15
C SER A 760 1.05 27.07 -6.10
N PRO A 761 0.49 26.17 -5.27
CA PRO A 761 1.27 25.33 -4.36
C PRO A 761 2.25 24.46 -5.14
N THR A 762 3.46 24.30 -4.62
CA THR A 762 4.46 23.44 -5.25
C THR A 762 4.05 21.98 -5.14
N ASN A 763 4.03 21.27 -6.27
CA ASN A 763 3.88 19.82 -6.29
C ASN A 763 5.21 19.17 -5.85
N PRO A 764 5.27 18.46 -4.71
CA PRO A 764 6.53 17.87 -4.24
C PRO A 764 7.07 16.79 -5.17
N ASP A 765 6.22 16.13 -5.97
CA ASP A 765 6.63 15.08 -6.92
C ASP A 765 7.53 15.61 -8.05
N ASP A 766 7.49 16.91 -8.34
CA ASP A 766 8.34 17.52 -9.38
C ASP A 766 9.81 17.66 -8.92
N TYR A 767 10.06 17.52 -7.62
CA TYR A 767 11.36 17.77 -6.98
C TYR A 767 11.87 16.59 -6.16
N ILE A 768 10.98 15.78 -5.60
CA ILE A 768 11.31 14.75 -4.62
C ILE A 768 11.00 13.39 -5.22
N ARG A 769 12.02 12.53 -5.25
CA ARG A 769 11.93 11.19 -5.80
C ARG A 769 12.25 10.16 -4.72
N PHE A 770 11.42 9.13 -4.60
CA PHE A 770 11.66 7.99 -3.74
C PHE A 770 11.66 6.72 -4.58
N GLU A 771 12.75 5.97 -4.48
CA GLU A 771 12.98 4.76 -5.27
C GLU A 771 13.43 3.65 -4.35
N TYR A 772 13.00 2.43 -4.65
CA TYR A 772 13.36 1.26 -3.86
C TYR A 772 13.49 0.01 -4.73
N ASN A 773 14.20 -0.98 -4.17
CA ASN A 773 14.46 -2.25 -4.83
C ASN A 773 14.05 -3.43 -3.94
N PRO A 774 12.86 -4.03 -4.14
CA PRO A 774 12.39 -5.16 -3.34
C PRO A 774 12.94 -6.53 -3.81
N THR A 775 13.89 -6.54 -4.74
CA THR A 775 14.40 -7.77 -5.35
C THR A 775 15.71 -8.22 -4.70
N THR A 776 16.14 -9.43 -5.01
CA THR A 776 17.44 -10.00 -4.58
C THR A 776 18.60 -9.63 -5.51
N THR A 777 18.34 -8.82 -6.54
CA THR A 777 19.32 -8.37 -7.54
C THR A 777 19.42 -6.84 -7.52
N ASN A 778 20.51 -6.27 -8.02
CA ASN A 778 20.62 -4.81 -8.15
C ASN A 778 19.56 -4.26 -9.12
N LYS A 779 19.06 -3.05 -8.85
CA LYS A 779 18.12 -2.31 -9.71
C LYS A 779 18.75 -0.98 -10.12
N THR A 780 18.86 -0.73 -11.42
CA THR A 780 19.31 0.57 -11.95
C THR A 780 18.11 1.47 -12.18
N ILE A 781 18.20 2.71 -11.71
CA ILE A 781 17.20 3.75 -11.88
C ILE A 781 17.81 4.86 -12.72
N SER A 782 17.21 5.19 -13.86
CA SER A 782 17.61 6.33 -14.68
C SER A 782 17.15 7.64 -14.04
N LEU A 783 18.02 8.65 -14.05
CA LEU A 783 17.79 9.99 -13.51
C LEU A 783 17.81 11.00 -14.67
N GLU A 784 16.73 11.74 -14.81
CA GLU A 784 16.50 12.76 -15.83
C GLU A 784 17.31 14.04 -15.61
N THR A 785 17.80 14.25 -14.38
CA THR A 785 18.57 15.41 -13.98
C THR A 785 19.46 15.06 -12.79
N SER A 786 20.12 16.06 -12.21
CA SER A 786 20.93 15.88 -11.01
C SER A 786 20.09 15.98 -9.73
N TYR A 787 20.33 15.06 -8.81
CA TYR A 787 19.66 14.98 -7.52
C TYR A 787 20.67 14.91 -6.38
N LEU A 788 20.24 15.36 -5.21
CA LEU A 788 20.96 15.24 -3.95
C LEU A 788 20.20 14.31 -3.01
N ASP A 789 20.90 13.41 -2.33
CA ASP A 789 20.33 12.75 -1.14
C ASP A 789 20.44 13.63 0.11
N VAL A 790 19.92 13.17 1.24
CA VAL A 790 20.01 13.89 2.53
C VAL A 790 21.45 14.12 3.01
N LYS A 791 22.42 13.36 2.51
CA LYS A 791 23.85 13.54 2.79
C LYS A 791 24.51 14.56 1.86
N LYS A 792 23.74 15.16 0.94
CA LYS A 792 24.21 16.04 -0.14
C LYS A 792 25.14 15.32 -1.13
N THR A 793 25.01 14.00 -1.25
CA THR A 793 25.67 13.24 -2.31
C THR A 793 24.95 13.53 -3.62
N LEU A 794 25.69 13.94 -4.65
CA LEU A 794 25.16 14.23 -5.99
C LEU A 794 25.01 12.93 -6.80
N TYR A 795 23.85 12.73 -7.42
CA TYR A 795 23.55 11.63 -8.34
C TYR A 795 23.08 12.21 -9.67
N SER A 796 23.61 11.71 -10.79
CA SER A 796 23.24 12.16 -12.14
C SER A 796 23.26 10.98 -13.13
N GLY A 797 22.39 11.02 -14.14
CA GLY A 797 22.26 9.98 -15.17
C GLY A 797 21.60 8.69 -14.68
N SER A 798 22.14 8.04 -13.64
CA SER A 798 21.54 6.86 -13.03
C SER A 798 22.00 6.63 -11.58
N VAL A 799 21.26 5.81 -10.84
CA VAL A 799 21.64 5.28 -9.53
C VAL A 799 21.35 3.78 -9.47
N VAL A 800 22.26 3.00 -8.85
CA VAL A 800 22.08 1.56 -8.64
C VAL A 800 21.68 1.31 -7.19
N LEU A 801 20.52 0.69 -6.99
CA LEU A 801 20.03 0.26 -5.69
C LEU A 801 20.36 -1.21 -5.47
N LYS A 802 21.00 -1.53 -4.35
CA LYS A 802 21.26 -2.93 -3.94
C LYS A 802 19.95 -3.62 -3.53
N PRO A 803 19.96 -4.95 -3.39
CA PRO A 803 18.81 -5.69 -2.87
C PRO A 803 18.28 -5.07 -1.58
N PHE A 804 16.97 -4.83 -1.55
CA PHE A 804 16.26 -4.28 -0.38
C PHE A 804 16.70 -2.87 0.06
N GLU A 805 17.35 -2.12 -0.83
CA GLU A 805 17.75 -0.73 -0.59
C GLU A 805 16.68 0.24 -1.11
N SER A 806 16.63 1.44 -0.51
CA SER A 806 15.91 2.59 -1.03
C SER A 806 16.74 3.86 -1.00
N ILE A 807 16.34 4.83 -1.81
CA ILE A 807 16.92 6.16 -1.85
C ILE A 807 15.81 7.21 -1.90
N VAL A 808 16.05 8.32 -1.19
CA VAL A 808 15.26 9.55 -1.33
C VAL A 808 16.18 10.60 -1.93
N LEU A 809 15.72 11.22 -3.01
CA LEU A 809 16.44 12.16 -3.83
C LEU A 809 15.65 13.47 -3.93
N VAL A 810 16.35 14.60 -3.89
CA VAL A 810 15.79 15.94 -4.10
C VAL A 810 16.52 16.61 -5.25
N LYS A 811 15.78 17.12 -6.23
CA LYS A 811 16.34 17.77 -7.43
C LYS A 811 17.27 18.91 -7.01
N ASP A 812 18.46 18.99 -7.61
CA ASP A 812 19.43 20.05 -7.31
C ASP A 812 19.02 21.37 -7.96
N VAL A 813 18.26 22.19 -7.23
CA VAL A 813 17.73 23.47 -7.73
C VAL A 813 18.77 24.61 -7.80
N LYS A 814 19.94 24.48 -7.15
CA LYS A 814 20.97 25.54 -7.19
C LYS A 814 21.68 25.63 -8.54
N ASN A 815 21.73 24.53 -9.28
CA ASN A 815 22.16 24.50 -10.67
C ASN A 815 21.07 24.91 -11.67
N VAL A 816 19.87 25.30 -11.21
CA VAL A 816 18.78 25.78 -12.11
C VAL A 816 18.82 27.30 -12.28
N ALA A 817 19.45 28.05 -11.36
CA ALA A 817 19.52 29.52 -11.41
C ALA A 817 20.74 30.07 -12.18
N SER A 818 21.71 29.24 -12.57
CA SER A 818 22.88 29.62 -13.39
C SER A 818 22.64 29.48 -14.90
N LEU A 819 21.39 29.25 -15.28
CA LEU A 819 20.99 28.73 -16.60
C LEU A 819 20.39 29.81 -17.51
N SER A 820 20.94 31.03 -17.53
CA SER A 820 20.63 31.92 -18.66
C SER A 820 21.01 31.19 -19.96
N GLY A 821 20.06 31.06 -20.88
CA GLY A 821 20.31 30.39 -22.15
C GLY A 821 20.38 28.87 -22.06
N SER A 822 19.91 28.27 -20.97
CA SER A 822 19.82 26.82 -20.85
C SER A 822 18.44 26.27 -21.24
N LEU A 823 18.51 25.04 -21.74
CA LEU A 823 17.38 24.15 -21.93
C LEU A 823 17.12 23.45 -20.60
N ASP A 824 15.94 23.63 -20.02
CA ASP A 824 15.52 23.01 -18.75
C ASP A 824 15.19 21.53 -18.96
N TYR A 825 14.44 21.23 -20.01
CA TYR A 825 14.26 19.88 -20.52
C TYR A 825 13.99 19.92 -22.03
N PHE A 826 14.25 18.80 -22.70
CA PHE A 826 13.75 18.50 -24.04
C PHE A 826 13.41 17.02 -24.08
N ASN A 827 12.13 16.72 -24.22
CA ASN A 827 11.60 15.36 -24.20
C ASN A 827 10.82 15.11 -25.48
N SER A 828 10.89 13.87 -25.93
CA SER A 828 10.04 13.31 -26.96
C SER A 828 9.10 12.29 -26.31
N ARG A 829 7.89 12.17 -26.83
CA ARG A 829 6.93 11.13 -26.45
C ARG A 829 6.20 10.67 -27.70
N LEU A 830 6.22 9.37 -27.96
CA LEU A 830 5.40 8.74 -28.99
C LEU A 830 3.96 8.56 -28.48
N GLU A 831 3.00 9.16 -29.16
CA GLU A 831 1.56 8.95 -28.95
C GLU A 831 0.89 8.77 -30.31
N GLU A 832 0.12 7.69 -30.49
CA GLU A 832 -0.70 7.46 -31.72
C GLU A 832 0.08 7.58 -33.06
N CYS A 833 1.35 7.12 -33.10
CA CYS A 833 2.24 7.27 -34.26
C CYS A 833 2.55 8.72 -34.65
N GLN A 834 2.55 9.61 -33.67
CA GLN A 834 3.10 10.94 -33.75
C GLN A 834 4.10 11.12 -32.60
N VAL A 835 5.19 11.84 -32.84
CA VAL A 835 6.13 12.19 -31.79
C VAL A 835 5.84 13.61 -31.34
N GLN A 836 5.36 13.73 -30.11
CA GLN A 836 5.21 14.99 -29.42
C GLN A 836 6.54 15.38 -28.77
N LEU A 837 7.10 16.51 -29.20
CA LEU A 837 8.28 17.13 -28.61
C LEU A 837 7.84 18.24 -27.65
N ASN A 838 8.37 18.22 -26.44
CA ASN A 838 8.14 19.26 -25.43
C ASN A 838 9.47 19.72 -24.84
N TRP A 839 9.66 21.03 -24.72
CA TRP A 839 10.83 21.60 -24.04
C TRP A 839 10.50 22.86 -23.27
N ALA A 840 11.31 23.15 -22.27
CA ALA A 840 11.35 24.46 -21.65
C ALA A 840 12.76 25.05 -21.74
N TYR A 841 12.84 26.35 -21.97
CA TYR A 841 14.08 27.08 -22.18
C TYR A 841 14.04 28.44 -21.50
N ILE A 842 15.13 28.82 -20.86
CA ILE A 842 15.27 30.15 -20.26
C ILE A 842 15.67 31.12 -21.36
N VAL A 843 14.67 31.81 -21.91
CA VAL A 843 14.81 32.77 -23.01
C VAL A 843 15.60 33.98 -22.54
N GLU A 844 16.75 34.21 -23.20
CA GLU A 844 17.60 35.39 -23.07
C GLU A 844 17.18 36.49 -24.06
N ASP A 845 17.59 37.73 -23.81
CA ASP A 845 17.32 38.86 -24.72
C ASP A 845 17.89 38.62 -26.13
N ASN A 846 19.07 38.01 -26.21
CA ASN A 846 19.75 37.69 -27.46
C ASN A 846 19.31 36.36 -28.11
N PHE A 847 18.31 35.66 -27.55
CA PHE A 847 17.74 34.47 -28.18
C PHE A 847 16.79 34.88 -29.32
N SER A 848 16.85 34.19 -30.47
CA SER A 848 15.98 34.43 -31.61
C SER A 848 14.86 33.37 -31.69
N HIS A 849 15.22 32.11 -31.93
CA HIS A 849 14.26 31.03 -32.21
C HIS A 849 14.92 29.64 -32.11
N PHE A 850 14.08 28.61 -32.15
CA PHE A 850 14.47 27.21 -32.35
C PHE A 850 14.28 26.79 -33.81
N GLU A 851 15.20 25.99 -34.35
CA GLU A 851 14.93 25.08 -35.46
C GLU A 851 14.81 23.66 -34.88
N VAL A 852 13.63 23.04 -35.05
CA VAL A 852 13.39 21.65 -34.67
C VAL A 852 13.87 20.77 -35.82
N GLU A 853 14.79 19.85 -35.55
CA GLU A 853 15.40 19.02 -36.58
C GLU A 853 15.19 17.53 -36.31
N ARG A 854 15.06 16.73 -37.38
CA ARG A 854 14.92 15.26 -37.34
C ARG A 854 15.93 14.57 -38.24
N SER A 855 16.39 13.39 -37.83
CA SER A 855 17.22 12.47 -38.59
C SER A 855 16.69 11.03 -38.46
N GLU A 856 16.93 10.18 -39.47
CA GLU A 856 16.64 8.74 -39.39
C GLU A 856 17.89 7.89 -39.07
N ASP A 857 19.09 8.44 -39.29
CA ASP A 857 20.38 7.77 -39.08
C ASP A 857 21.14 8.33 -37.87
N GLY A 858 20.64 9.40 -37.25
CA GLY A 858 21.27 10.11 -36.14
C GLY A 858 22.45 10.99 -36.55
N ILE A 859 22.72 11.12 -37.86
CA ILE A 859 23.85 11.85 -38.43
C ILE A 859 23.35 13.02 -39.28
N ASN A 860 22.46 12.76 -40.23
CA ASN A 860 21.93 13.72 -41.19
C ASN A 860 20.59 14.27 -40.69
N PHE A 861 20.58 15.52 -40.20
CA PHE A 861 19.40 16.18 -39.65
C PHE A 861 18.78 17.16 -40.64
N ALA A 862 17.47 17.07 -40.84
CA ALA A 862 16.66 18.01 -41.63
C ALA A 862 15.78 18.86 -40.69
N THR A 863 15.63 20.14 -40.99
CA THR A 863 14.76 21.05 -40.23
C THR A 863 13.30 20.76 -40.54
N LEU A 864 12.51 20.45 -39.51
CA LEU A 864 11.06 20.26 -39.58
C LEU A 864 10.31 21.58 -39.44
N SER A 865 10.72 22.43 -38.49
CA SER A 865 10.01 23.68 -38.19
C SER A 865 10.87 24.71 -37.48
N ARG A 866 10.45 25.98 -37.55
CA ARG A 866 11.06 27.14 -36.88
C ARG A 866 10.09 27.72 -35.86
N ILE A 867 10.50 27.79 -34.58
CA ILE A 867 9.65 28.25 -33.48
C ILE A 867 10.30 29.45 -32.77
N ASN A 868 9.65 30.61 -32.88
CA ASN A 868 10.11 31.87 -32.29
C ASN A 868 9.89 31.90 -30.77
N LYS A 869 10.68 32.73 -30.06
CA LYS A 869 10.45 33.02 -28.63
C LYS A 869 9.13 33.74 -28.37
N LYS A 870 8.55 33.60 -27.17
CA LYS A 870 7.45 34.45 -26.69
C LYS A 870 8.02 35.76 -26.11
N ASN A 871 7.24 36.84 -26.09
CA ASN A 871 7.72 38.24 -25.98
C ASN A 871 8.49 38.66 -24.69
N ASN A 872 8.64 37.80 -23.67
CA ASN A 872 9.26 38.17 -22.38
C ASN A 872 10.46 37.28 -22.00
N PRO A 873 11.59 37.82 -21.49
CA PRO A 873 12.71 37.01 -20.97
C PRO A 873 12.28 36.10 -19.80
N GLY A 874 12.93 34.95 -19.64
CA GLY A 874 12.63 33.97 -18.58
C GLY A 874 12.30 32.56 -19.09
N LEU A 875 11.95 31.64 -18.18
CA LEU A 875 11.61 30.25 -18.53
C LEU A 875 10.32 30.21 -19.36
N GLN A 876 10.41 29.63 -20.55
CA GLN A 876 9.28 29.45 -21.46
C GLN A 876 9.17 28.00 -21.92
N SER A 877 7.95 27.49 -21.97
CA SER A 877 7.64 26.17 -22.53
C SER A 877 7.20 26.25 -23.99
N PHE A 878 7.63 25.26 -24.76
CA PHE A 878 7.42 25.09 -26.19
C PHE A 878 7.07 23.65 -26.50
N GLN A 879 6.38 23.45 -27.63
CA GLN A 879 5.94 22.14 -28.06
C GLN A 879 5.91 22.05 -29.59
N TYR A 880 6.12 20.85 -30.14
CA TYR A 880 6.02 20.55 -31.56
C TYR A 880 5.55 19.11 -31.77
N LEU A 881 4.64 18.88 -32.70
CA LEU A 881 4.13 17.56 -33.04
C LEU A 881 4.67 17.14 -34.42
N ASP A 882 5.40 16.03 -34.46
CA ASP A 882 5.82 15.39 -35.72
C ASP A 882 4.92 14.19 -36.02
N ALA A 883 4.23 14.24 -37.16
CA ALA A 883 3.31 13.18 -37.60
C ALA A 883 3.88 12.27 -38.69
N GLU A 884 5.09 12.53 -39.20
CA GLU A 884 5.66 11.81 -40.35
C GLU A 884 6.89 11.00 -39.93
N LEU A 885 6.69 9.84 -39.28
CA LEU A 885 7.76 9.12 -38.57
C LEU A 885 8.47 8.04 -39.41
N GLY A 886 9.79 7.94 -39.25
CA GLY A 886 10.63 6.81 -39.66
C GLY A 886 10.74 5.70 -38.59
N ALA A 887 11.49 4.63 -38.88
CA ALA A 887 11.70 3.52 -37.94
C ALA A 887 12.47 3.93 -36.67
N ARG A 888 13.42 4.84 -36.87
CA ARG A 888 14.15 5.51 -35.81
C ARG A 888 14.07 6.98 -36.12
N ASN A 889 13.64 7.78 -35.15
CA ASN A 889 13.54 9.22 -35.29
C ASN A 889 14.46 9.83 -34.25
N PHE A 890 15.48 10.53 -34.71
CA PHE A 890 16.38 11.29 -33.87
C PHE A 890 16.00 12.76 -33.96
N TYR A 891 15.64 13.36 -32.83
CA TYR A 891 15.26 14.77 -32.76
C TYR A 891 16.31 15.58 -32.02
N ARG A 892 16.54 16.81 -32.49
CA ARG A 892 17.32 17.81 -31.74
C ARG A 892 16.76 19.21 -31.98
N LEU A 893 17.09 20.10 -31.06
CA LEU A 893 16.78 21.53 -31.17
C LEU A 893 18.06 22.29 -31.50
N LYS A 894 18.02 23.10 -32.56
CA LYS A 894 19.05 24.12 -32.82
C LYS A 894 18.56 25.45 -32.27
N ARG A 895 19.29 26.00 -31.31
CA ARG A 895 18.98 27.27 -30.64
C ARG A 895 19.73 28.38 -31.34
N VAL A 896 19.02 29.29 -32.00
CA VAL A 896 19.64 30.37 -32.79
C VAL A 896 19.53 31.69 -32.04
N LYS A 897 20.65 32.42 -31.94
CA LYS A 897 20.73 33.76 -31.34
C LYS A 897 20.51 34.85 -32.40
N THR A 898 20.26 36.08 -31.94
CA THR A 898 20.02 37.24 -32.82
C THR A 898 21.23 37.60 -33.68
N ASP A 899 22.45 37.21 -33.29
CA ASP A 899 23.69 37.36 -34.05
C ASP A 899 23.95 36.20 -35.05
N GLY A 900 23.02 35.25 -35.16
CA GLY A 900 23.12 34.09 -36.04
C GLY A 900 23.93 32.92 -35.48
N LYS A 901 24.59 33.06 -34.31
CA LYS A 901 25.25 31.92 -33.65
C LYS A 901 24.22 30.93 -33.13
N PHE A 902 24.59 29.65 -33.08
CA PHE A 902 23.67 28.62 -32.59
C PHE A 902 24.36 27.53 -31.77
N THR A 903 23.54 26.82 -30.97
CA THR A 903 23.93 25.63 -30.23
C THR A 903 22.86 24.55 -30.33
N TYR A 904 23.24 23.27 -30.33
CA TYR A 904 22.30 22.15 -30.37
C TYR A 904 21.94 21.65 -28.97
N SER A 905 20.74 21.07 -28.79
CA SER A 905 20.40 20.24 -27.65
C SER A 905 21.08 18.87 -27.71
N GLU A 906 20.89 18.06 -26.67
CA GLU A 906 21.04 16.61 -26.80
C GLU A 906 20.06 16.04 -27.85
N VAL A 907 20.41 14.89 -28.43
CA VAL A 907 19.56 14.17 -29.39
C VAL A 907 18.63 13.24 -28.63
N ARG A 908 17.34 13.29 -28.95
CA ARG A 908 16.34 12.33 -28.46
C ARG A 908 16.05 11.30 -29.53
N GLU A 909 16.18 10.02 -29.18
CA GLU A 909 15.82 8.92 -30.07
C GLU A 909 14.43 8.39 -29.70
N GLU A 910 13.55 8.34 -30.67
CA GLU A 910 12.30 7.59 -30.61
C GLU A 910 12.38 6.45 -31.63
N GLN A 911 12.50 5.23 -31.12
CA GLN A 911 12.32 4.04 -31.93
C GLN A 911 10.83 3.82 -32.11
N THR A 912 10.38 3.73 -33.36
CA THR A 912 8.97 3.58 -33.64
C THR A 912 8.72 2.35 -34.48
N ASP A 913 7.81 1.53 -33.96
CA ASP A 913 7.21 0.41 -34.69
C ASP A 913 6.15 0.89 -35.69
N CYS A 914 5.99 2.21 -35.88
CA CYS A 914 5.13 2.78 -36.91
C CYS A 914 5.63 2.44 -38.33
N SER A 915 6.88 1.96 -38.45
CA SER A 915 7.44 1.32 -39.65
C SER A 915 7.42 -0.22 -39.62
N SER A 916 7.08 -0.86 -38.48
CA SER A 916 7.11 -2.31 -38.31
C SER A 916 5.81 -2.92 -38.82
N ARG A 917 5.95 -3.56 -39.98
CA ARG A 917 4.90 -3.96 -40.93
C ARG A 917 3.91 -5.04 -40.44
N ASN A 918 3.68 -5.25 -39.14
CA ASN A 918 2.79 -6.34 -38.66
C ASN A 918 2.15 -6.09 -37.28
N SER A 919 1.94 -4.86 -36.84
CA SER A 919 1.10 -4.56 -35.67
C SER A 919 -0.38 -4.57 -36.07
N TRP A 920 -1.16 -5.40 -35.39
CA TRP A 920 -2.61 -5.30 -35.37
C TRP A 920 -3.16 -5.72 -34.03
N GLN A 921 -4.27 -5.12 -33.68
CA GLN A 921 -4.98 -5.31 -32.43
C GLN A 921 -6.47 -5.25 -32.69
N ILE A 922 -7.23 -5.92 -31.82
CA ILE A 922 -8.68 -5.88 -31.82
C ILE A 922 -9.16 -5.35 -30.47
N ASN A 923 -10.22 -4.53 -30.49
CA ASN A 923 -10.84 -4.00 -29.29
C ASN A 923 -12.36 -3.81 -29.53
N PRO A 924 -13.23 -4.16 -28.57
CA PRO A 924 -12.92 -4.86 -27.33
C PRO A 924 -12.63 -6.35 -27.58
N THR A 925 -11.89 -7.00 -26.68
CA THR A 925 -11.66 -8.47 -26.75
C THR A 925 -12.76 -9.27 -26.06
N LEU A 926 -13.71 -8.59 -25.41
CA LEU A 926 -14.93 -9.14 -24.85
C LEU A 926 -16.10 -8.36 -25.45
N LEU A 927 -16.93 -9.03 -26.25
CA LEU A 927 -18.07 -8.46 -26.95
C LEU A 927 -19.35 -9.13 -26.47
N HIS A 928 -20.45 -8.41 -26.62
CA HIS A 928 -21.77 -8.89 -26.24
C HIS A 928 -22.75 -8.80 -27.41
N PRO A 929 -23.70 -9.74 -27.54
CA PRO A 929 -24.81 -9.59 -28.50
C PRO A 929 -25.53 -8.27 -28.26
N GLY A 930 -25.59 -7.39 -29.27
CA GLY A 930 -26.11 -6.02 -29.18
C GLY A 930 -25.07 -4.93 -28.92
N ASN A 931 -23.79 -5.28 -28.78
CA ASN A 931 -22.64 -4.36 -28.71
C ASN A 931 -21.50 -4.90 -29.60
N ALA A 932 -21.79 -5.13 -30.87
CA ALA A 932 -21.05 -6.09 -31.69
C ALA A 932 -20.18 -5.48 -32.78
N GLU A 933 -19.56 -4.34 -32.53
CA GLU A 933 -18.52 -3.85 -33.43
C GLU A 933 -17.15 -4.26 -32.93
N LEU A 934 -16.53 -5.21 -33.63
CA LEU A 934 -15.13 -5.55 -33.45
C LEU A 934 -14.30 -4.51 -34.20
N ALA A 935 -13.68 -3.57 -33.47
CA ALA A 935 -12.75 -2.63 -34.06
C ALA A 935 -11.38 -3.30 -34.25
N ILE A 936 -10.88 -3.26 -35.48
CA ILE A 936 -9.62 -3.87 -35.90
C ILE A 936 -8.70 -2.75 -36.34
N ASN A 937 -7.69 -2.45 -35.53
CA ASN A 937 -6.64 -1.51 -35.89
C ASN A 937 -5.48 -2.32 -36.44
N LEU A 938 -5.15 -2.15 -37.72
CA LEU A 938 -4.10 -2.91 -38.38
C LEU A 938 -3.30 -2.05 -39.36
N PHE A 939 -1.98 -2.28 -39.42
CA PHE A 939 -1.13 -1.75 -40.48
C PHE A 939 -1.03 -2.77 -41.63
N THR A 940 -1.22 -2.32 -42.87
CA THR A 940 -1.02 -3.13 -44.09
C THR A 940 -0.48 -2.28 -45.23
N LYS A 941 0.25 -2.89 -46.17
CA LYS A 941 0.62 -2.28 -47.45
C LYS A 941 -0.32 -2.66 -48.58
N GLU A 942 -1.11 -3.70 -48.37
CA GLU A 942 -2.09 -4.17 -49.34
C GLU A 942 -3.28 -3.20 -49.34
N THR A 943 -3.82 -2.93 -50.53
CA THR A 943 -5.03 -2.12 -50.67
C THR A 943 -6.30 -2.95 -50.46
N SER A 944 -6.15 -4.25 -50.21
CA SER A 944 -7.21 -5.17 -49.82
C SER A 944 -6.63 -6.37 -49.08
N LEU A 945 -7.29 -6.85 -48.02
CA LEU A 945 -6.88 -8.07 -47.31
C LEU A 945 -8.05 -8.96 -46.91
N TRP A 946 -7.78 -10.28 -46.84
CA TRP A 946 -8.70 -11.24 -46.26
C TRP A 946 -8.47 -11.39 -44.77
N LEU A 947 -9.54 -11.19 -44.01
CA LEU A 947 -9.64 -11.43 -42.59
C LEU A 947 -10.62 -12.58 -42.35
N THR A 948 -10.28 -13.47 -41.41
CA THR A 948 -11.02 -14.72 -41.18
C THR A 948 -11.24 -14.95 -39.69
N ILE A 949 -12.46 -15.23 -39.30
CA ILE A 949 -12.84 -15.64 -37.95
C ILE A 949 -12.88 -17.16 -37.89
N ILE A 950 -12.18 -17.73 -36.91
CA ILE A 950 -12.24 -19.15 -36.58
C ILE A 950 -12.74 -19.32 -35.13
N ASP A 951 -13.31 -20.47 -34.82
CA ASP A 951 -13.65 -20.82 -33.44
C ASP A 951 -12.48 -21.49 -32.70
N GLN A 952 -12.68 -21.77 -31.40
CA GLN A 952 -11.72 -22.45 -30.54
C GLN A 952 -11.28 -23.85 -31.00
N PHE A 953 -11.99 -24.46 -31.95
CA PHE A 953 -11.63 -25.76 -32.52
C PHE A 953 -10.90 -25.63 -33.87
N GLY A 954 -10.59 -24.40 -34.30
CA GLY A 954 -9.95 -24.12 -35.58
C GLY A 954 -10.91 -24.11 -36.77
N ARG A 955 -12.24 -24.21 -36.55
CA ARG A 955 -13.22 -24.23 -37.64
C ARG A 955 -13.43 -22.81 -38.16
N LYS A 956 -13.39 -22.66 -39.48
CA LYS A 956 -13.63 -21.38 -40.16
C LYS A 956 -15.11 -20.99 -40.05
N ILE A 957 -15.38 -19.85 -39.41
CA ILE A 957 -16.72 -19.33 -39.19
C ILE A 957 -17.10 -18.32 -40.27
N ARG A 958 -16.21 -17.37 -40.59
CA ARG A 958 -16.45 -16.35 -41.61
C ARG A 958 -15.14 -15.82 -42.19
N SER A 959 -15.12 -15.46 -43.47
CA SER A 959 -14.06 -14.64 -44.08
C SER A 959 -14.67 -13.44 -44.77
N ILE A 960 -14.00 -12.29 -44.65
CA ILE A 960 -14.40 -11.06 -45.32
C ILE A 960 -13.14 -10.46 -45.95
N GLN A 961 -13.29 -9.97 -47.18
CA GLN A 961 -12.29 -9.15 -47.84
C GLN A 961 -12.58 -7.68 -47.50
N SER A 962 -11.61 -6.98 -46.94
CA SER A 962 -11.74 -5.57 -46.60
C SER A 962 -10.79 -4.74 -47.46
N GLU A 963 -11.29 -3.66 -48.04
CA GLU A 963 -10.47 -2.65 -48.69
C GLU A 963 -9.70 -1.88 -47.62
N THR A 964 -8.45 -1.57 -47.94
CA THR A 964 -7.53 -0.88 -47.04
C THR A 964 -6.70 0.14 -47.81
N LEU A 965 -6.14 1.09 -47.09
CA LEU A 965 -5.10 1.97 -47.59
C LEU A 965 -3.74 1.44 -47.14
N ALA A 966 -2.68 1.75 -47.88
CA ALA A 966 -1.32 1.50 -47.42
C ALA A 966 -1.06 2.37 -46.17
N GLY A 967 -0.85 1.73 -45.02
CA GLY A 967 -0.73 2.40 -43.72
C GLY A 967 -1.61 1.78 -42.65
N TRP A 968 -1.91 2.56 -41.61
CA TRP A 968 -2.86 2.17 -40.57
C TRP A 968 -4.29 2.26 -41.04
N ASN A 969 -5.05 1.19 -40.79
CA ASN A 969 -6.46 1.09 -41.07
C ASN A 969 -7.19 0.81 -39.76
N LYS A 970 -8.34 1.46 -39.60
CA LYS A 970 -9.33 1.14 -38.58
C LYS A 970 -10.54 0.56 -39.28
N LEU A 971 -10.69 -0.75 -39.19
CA LEU A 971 -11.86 -1.46 -39.70
C LEU A 971 -12.83 -1.69 -38.54
N SER A 972 -14.13 -1.67 -38.81
CA SER A 972 -15.14 -2.08 -37.85
C SER A 972 -16.00 -3.16 -38.47
N TRP A 973 -16.16 -4.27 -37.75
CA TRP A 973 -16.93 -5.42 -38.22
C TRP A 973 -18.07 -5.72 -37.27
N ASN A 974 -19.30 -5.74 -37.81
CA ASN A 974 -20.44 -6.24 -37.07
C ASN A 974 -20.33 -7.77 -36.90
N ILE A 975 -20.35 -8.22 -35.65
CA ILE A 975 -20.27 -9.62 -35.25
C ILE A 975 -21.50 -10.07 -34.43
N ASP A 976 -22.63 -9.35 -34.51
CA ASP A 976 -23.86 -9.62 -33.73
C ASP A 976 -24.40 -11.03 -33.99
N ASP A 977 -24.13 -11.55 -35.17
CA ASP A 977 -24.58 -12.85 -35.61
C ASP A 977 -23.62 -14.00 -35.22
N LEU A 978 -22.50 -13.71 -34.55
CA LEU A 978 -21.65 -14.75 -33.99
C LEU A 978 -22.28 -15.33 -32.71
N PRO A 979 -22.43 -16.66 -32.61
CA PRO A 979 -22.83 -17.31 -31.37
C PRO A 979 -21.89 -16.98 -30.21
N ILE A 980 -22.35 -17.14 -28.97
CA ILE A 980 -21.50 -17.01 -27.79
C ILE A 980 -20.37 -18.04 -27.86
N GLY A 981 -19.13 -17.59 -27.67
CA GLY A 981 -17.96 -18.45 -27.80
C GLY A 981 -16.64 -17.70 -27.85
N MET A 982 -15.55 -18.45 -27.79
CA MET A 982 -14.21 -17.95 -28.03
C MET A 982 -13.87 -18.08 -29.51
N TYR A 983 -13.43 -16.97 -30.09
CA TYR A 983 -13.06 -16.85 -31.49
C TYR A 983 -11.65 -16.30 -31.62
N TYR A 984 -11.07 -16.51 -32.79
CA TYR A 984 -9.80 -15.94 -33.18
C TYR A 984 -9.93 -15.26 -34.52
N LEU A 985 -9.45 -14.03 -34.63
CA LEU A 985 -9.33 -13.32 -35.88
C LEU A 985 -7.96 -13.59 -36.49
N HIS A 986 -7.95 -14.00 -37.76
CA HIS A 986 -6.77 -14.30 -38.57
C HIS A 986 -6.70 -13.37 -39.78
N ARG A 987 -5.49 -13.04 -40.22
CA ARG A 987 -5.24 -12.38 -41.49
C ARG A 987 -4.51 -13.31 -42.46
N SER A 988 -4.70 -13.11 -43.76
CA SER A 988 -4.22 -13.99 -44.83
C SER A 988 -2.72 -13.85 -45.15
N ASP A 989 -2.12 -12.69 -44.87
CA ASP A 989 -0.72 -12.32 -45.11
C ASP A 989 0.25 -12.73 -43.98
N VAL A 990 -0.27 -13.23 -42.85
CA VAL A 990 0.54 -13.66 -41.70
C VAL A 990 0.34 -15.16 -41.45
N LEU A 991 1.45 -15.90 -41.33
CA LEU A 991 1.45 -17.31 -40.93
C LEU A 991 0.60 -17.49 -39.66
N ILE A 992 -0.23 -18.56 -39.62
CA ILE A 992 -1.28 -18.89 -38.61
C ILE A 992 -0.84 -18.75 -37.12
N LYS A 993 0.46 -18.61 -36.84
CA LYS A 993 1.03 -18.43 -35.50
C LYS A 993 0.63 -17.13 -34.77
N ARG A 994 -0.03 -16.16 -35.42
CA ARG A 994 -0.40 -14.88 -34.80
C ARG A 994 -1.90 -14.55 -34.96
N ALA A 995 -2.73 -15.31 -34.27
CA ALA A 995 -4.18 -15.16 -34.18
C ALA A 995 -4.56 -14.26 -32.99
N LEU A 996 -5.52 -13.34 -33.16
CA LEU A 996 -5.98 -12.47 -32.08
C LEU A 996 -7.29 -13.00 -31.46
N PRO A 997 -7.29 -13.39 -30.17
CA PRO A 997 -8.47 -13.95 -29.53
C PRO A 997 -9.47 -12.86 -29.14
N PHE A 998 -10.75 -13.15 -29.30
CA PHE A 998 -11.85 -12.39 -28.68
C PHE A 998 -12.97 -13.33 -28.26
N VAL A 999 -13.76 -12.89 -27.29
CA VAL A 999 -14.86 -13.66 -26.73
C VAL A 999 -16.16 -12.92 -27.00
N VAL A 1000 -17.14 -13.61 -27.59
CA VAL A 1000 -18.53 -13.16 -27.59
C VAL A 1000 -19.19 -13.81 -26.37
N SER A 1001 -19.51 -13.02 -25.35
CA SER A 1001 -20.24 -13.47 -24.16
C SER A 1001 -21.57 -12.76 -24.05
N LYS A 1002 -22.54 -13.31 -23.35
CA LYS A 1002 -23.71 -12.51 -22.94
C LYS A 1002 -23.25 -11.38 -22.01
N ASN A 1003 -23.92 -10.22 -22.10
CA ASN A 1003 -23.77 -9.05 -21.21
C ASN A 1003 -23.77 -9.48 -19.74
#